data_AF-A0A5E4NU78-F1
#
_entry.id   AF-A0A5E4NU78-F1
#
_cell.length_a   1.000
_cell.length_b   1.000
_cell.length_c   1.000
_cell.angle_alpha   90.00
_cell.angle_beta   90.00
_cell.angle_gamma   90.00
#
_symmetry.space_group_name_H-M   'P 1'
#
loop_
_entity.id
_entity.type
_entity.pdbx_description
1 polymer ?
#
loop_
_entity_poly.entity_id
_entity_poly.type
_entity_poly.pdbx_seq_one_letter_code
_entity_poly.pdbx_strand_id
1 'polypeptide(L)'
;MTDQAQTRARPTLLRRIWRAWTRLVKLLSTALFGTLLFAVGLLFFNYVVVATPKDHAYRNLDPAAPVCVEGLAHGWTAIADRGLDALGAGAAMEGDGWHDLTDDETAVVAADPSFKTKLRCAVQRHIIPARAAGGTPIDFTLGFLEFKEDGEPYALVADDAGHDTAIDSAMLKHAMEAAMHVNGGTMAQVHPVISQLDALQQRLRTGANYVLVFIHGWRHSAAIGDQNVADARLYAAHAARFLALRCKTLGRDCATHVTAIFVGWRGARVDEPALKQAFGDSLGGVFGSVAAGSTLFDRKPVAEAIAPAAVSALRSIEGVLAAGDPRNRMIVIGHSLGGDMLATGLKDDLLRAVDRHQAGTPMRPVLGSLVVLVNPAAEARKWTDIQREIFVREAELGRRPAPQQPGDPVTGFFPALQRPSVVSVTSALSFPPGGLRPGDCAWIGLDVDDQFKRARELIRIGLAHTDDMFTTGVDYDFATHDLFPTFKLDFRPAAAYLDRVAARLEHRQPSGESCKAYPPPGAAAALTTLPIRALSSLAATLPFQASAVEDTHTIGNLDPPRPPAGVLADAVPSAAPFGTTHEMLGLQTFGAEHHNPYATLADAPLDCPATDGWLVRARAARADQDGLFWDSASLAPTAAGGAGQGMPAVRILHGLPLAGSAPITGANDPFWNIRAFDNALSRHDGYRLSSFICAINALVMDDITPDRPALRVMSSPAHQPGSAVLN
;
A
#
# COMPACT_ATOMS: atom_id res chain seq x y z
N MET A 1 69.35 -63.45 14.78
CA MET A 1 67.87 -63.41 14.68
C MET A 1 67.44 -61.99 15.00
N THR A 2 66.77 -61.38 14.05
CA THR A 2 66.50 -59.95 13.92
C THR A 2 65.47 -59.44 14.93
N ASP A 3 65.90 -58.46 15.72
CA ASP A 3 65.07 -57.65 16.60
C ASP A 3 64.55 -56.45 15.77
N GLN A 4 63.28 -56.47 15.34
CA GLN A 4 62.65 -55.34 14.65
C GLN A 4 61.94 -54.44 15.67
N ALA A 5 62.66 -53.38 16.05
CA ALA A 5 62.07 -52.21 16.70
C ALA A 5 61.06 -51.52 15.77
N GLN A 6 59.77 -51.59 16.11
CA GLN A 6 58.72 -50.80 15.45
C GLN A 6 58.92 -49.31 15.76
N THR A 7 59.49 -48.57 14.81
CA THR A 7 59.50 -47.11 14.81
C THR A 7 58.10 -46.59 14.46
N ARG A 8 57.34 -46.14 15.48
CA ARG A 8 56.12 -45.36 15.27
C ARG A 8 56.48 -44.01 14.63
N ALA A 9 56.33 -43.91 13.31
CA ALA A 9 56.49 -42.65 12.58
C ALA A 9 55.56 -41.57 13.16
N ARG A 10 56.13 -40.48 13.68
CA ARG A 10 55.38 -39.31 14.12
C ARG A 10 54.66 -38.71 12.91
N PRO A 11 53.32 -38.51 12.94
CA PRO A 11 52.61 -37.93 11.82
C PRO A 11 53.13 -36.53 11.55
N THR A 12 53.54 -36.26 10.31
CA THR A 12 54.01 -34.95 9.84
C THR A 12 52.95 -33.87 10.13
N LEU A 13 53.40 -32.66 10.44
CA LEU A 13 52.52 -31.50 10.72
C LEU A 13 51.46 -31.32 9.61
N LEU A 14 51.87 -31.50 8.35
CA LEU A 14 51.01 -31.52 7.16
C LEU A 14 49.86 -32.53 7.25
N ARG A 15 50.11 -33.75 7.77
CA ARG A 15 49.07 -34.78 7.92
C ARG A 15 48.08 -34.44 9.04
N ARG A 16 48.50 -33.70 10.07
CA ARG A 16 47.61 -33.18 11.12
C ARG A 16 46.76 -32.02 10.59
N ILE A 17 47.36 -31.08 9.85
CA ILE A 17 46.66 -29.96 9.20
C ILE A 17 45.62 -30.49 8.21
N TRP A 18 46.00 -31.44 7.35
CA TRP A 18 45.07 -32.05 6.39
C TRP A 18 43.90 -32.79 7.06
N ARG A 19 44.16 -33.51 8.16
CA ARG A 19 43.09 -34.16 8.94
C ARG A 19 42.17 -33.18 9.64
N ALA A 20 42.70 -32.06 10.14
CA ALA A 20 41.89 -30.99 10.71
C ALA A 20 41.03 -30.31 9.64
N TRP A 21 41.60 -30.00 8.47
CA TRP A 21 40.90 -29.41 7.33
C TRP A 21 39.78 -30.32 6.81
N THR A 22 40.06 -31.61 6.59
CA THR A 22 39.04 -32.57 6.13
C THR A 22 37.92 -32.80 7.14
N ARG A 23 38.21 -32.73 8.45
CA ARG A 23 37.18 -32.75 9.49
C ARG A 23 36.34 -31.48 9.50
N LEU A 24 36.96 -30.31 9.34
CA LEU A 24 36.28 -29.03 9.23
C LEU A 24 35.37 -29.01 8.00
N VAL A 25 35.87 -29.41 6.83
CA VAL A 25 35.09 -29.49 5.59
C VAL A 25 33.92 -30.46 5.74
N LYS A 26 34.12 -31.65 6.35
CA LYS A 26 33.03 -32.59 6.62
C LYS A 26 31.99 -32.01 7.56
N LEU A 27 32.40 -31.35 8.65
CA LEU A 27 31.48 -30.69 9.57
C LEU A 27 30.67 -29.60 8.88
N LEU A 28 31.33 -28.75 8.09
CA LEU A 28 30.69 -27.70 7.31
C LEU A 28 29.73 -28.28 6.25
N SER A 29 30.12 -29.33 5.53
CA SER A 29 29.25 -29.97 4.54
C SER A 29 28.04 -30.66 5.17
N THR A 30 28.22 -31.34 6.32
CA THR A 30 27.12 -31.97 7.04
C THR A 30 26.19 -30.92 7.64
N ALA A 31 26.72 -29.82 8.19
CA ALA A 31 25.92 -28.70 8.66
C ALA A 31 25.14 -28.05 7.51
N LEU A 32 25.77 -27.81 6.36
CA LEU A 32 25.11 -27.26 5.18
C LEU A 32 24.00 -28.18 4.67
N PHE A 33 24.28 -29.48 4.54
CA PHE A 33 23.29 -30.47 4.09
C PHE A 33 22.13 -30.61 5.08
N GLY A 34 22.43 -30.66 6.38
CA GLY A 34 21.41 -30.68 7.43
C GLY A 34 20.53 -29.43 7.41
N THR A 35 21.12 -28.26 7.21
CA THR A 35 20.39 -26.98 7.06
C THR A 35 19.51 -26.98 5.82
N LEU A 36 20.02 -27.48 4.68
CA LEU A 36 19.26 -27.60 3.44
C LEU A 36 18.08 -28.56 3.61
N LEU A 37 18.30 -29.73 4.22
CA LEU A 37 17.25 -30.73 4.44
C LEU A 37 16.17 -30.21 5.40
N PHE A 38 16.59 -29.48 6.44
CA PHE A 38 15.68 -28.78 7.35
C PHE A 38 14.87 -27.73 6.61
N ALA A 39 15.50 -26.91 5.77
CA ALA A 39 14.81 -25.90 4.96
C ALA A 39 13.79 -26.55 4.00
N VAL A 40 14.16 -27.64 3.31
CA VAL A 40 13.25 -28.39 2.43
C VAL A 40 12.09 -29.01 3.21
N GLY A 41 12.37 -29.60 4.37
CA GLY A 41 11.34 -30.16 5.25
C GLY A 41 10.36 -29.08 5.76
N LEU A 42 10.88 -27.90 6.09
CA LEU A 42 10.08 -26.73 6.47
C LEU A 42 9.18 -26.28 5.32
N LEU A 43 9.72 -26.14 4.11
CA LEU A 43 8.94 -25.79 2.92
C LEU A 43 7.85 -26.83 2.67
N PHE A 44 8.17 -28.13 2.73
CA PHE A 44 7.18 -29.19 2.53
C PHE A 44 6.05 -29.12 3.57
N PHE A 45 6.38 -28.96 4.84
CA PHE A 45 5.38 -28.82 5.90
C PHE A 45 4.47 -27.60 5.66
N ASN A 46 5.05 -26.45 5.34
CA ASN A 46 4.29 -25.23 5.09
C ASN A 46 3.41 -25.30 3.83
N TYR A 47 3.92 -25.86 2.73
CA TYR A 47 3.21 -25.88 1.44
C TYR A 47 2.26 -27.05 1.24
N VAL A 48 2.38 -28.12 2.03
CA VAL A 48 1.58 -29.33 1.86
C VAL A 48 0.72 -29.62 3.10
N VAL A 49 1.24 -29.41 4.30
CA VAL A 49 0.53 -29.78 5.54
C VAL A 49 -0.33 -28.63 6.06
N VAL A 50 0.15 -27.39 5.97
CA VAL A 50 -0.52 -26.19 6.49
C VAL A 50 -0.97 -25.26 5.36
N ALA A 51 -1.35 -25.84 4.22
CA ALA A 51 -1.74 -25.08 3.04
C ALA A 51 -3.17 -24.53 3.18
N THR A 52 -3.37 -23.28 2.79
CA THR A 52 -4.71 -22.68 2.69
C THR A 52 -5.54 -23.34 1.58
N PRO A 53 -6.87 -23.53 1.74
CA PRO A 53 -7.72 -24.16 0.73
C PRO A 53 -7.65 -23.45 -0.63
N LYS A 54 -7.55 -24.21 -1.72
CA LYS A 54 -7.64 -23.67 -3.08
C LYS A 54 -9.12 -23.60 -3.51
N ASP A 55 -9.46 -22.61 -4.33
CA ASP A 55 -10.77 -22.48 -4.97
C ASP A 55 -11.95 -22.40 -3.97
N HIS A 56 -11.72 -21.75 -2.83
CA HIS A 56 -12.70 -21.59 -1.75
C HIS A 56 -13.04 -20.11 -1.53
N ALA A 57 -14.33 -19.76 -1.62
CA ALA A 57 -14.84 -18.44 -1.25
C ALA A 57 -15.25 -18.40 0.22
N TYR A 58 -14.96 -17.29 0.90
CA TYR A 58 -15.25 -17.12 2.31
C TYR A 58 -16.54 -16.32 2.56
N ARG A 59 -16.90 -15.42 1.65
CA ARG A 59 -17.99 -14.43 1.80
C ARG A 59 -18.98 -14.52 0.64
N ASN A 60 -19.49 -15.73 0.40
CA ASN A 60 -20.26 -16.08 -0.79
C ASN A 60 -21.77 -16.24 -0.56
N LEU A 61 -22.28 -16.06 0.66
CA LEU A 61 -23.70 -16.24 0.93
C LEU A 61 -24.52 -15.11 0.28
N ASP A 62 -25.57 -15.49 -0.45
CA ASP A 62 -26.47 -14.58 -1.16
C ASP A 62 -27.06 -13.53 -0.22
N PRO A 63 -26.97 -12.22 -0.54
CA PRO A 63 -27.65 -11.17 0.22
C PRO A 63 -29.16 -11.35 0.41
N ALA A 64 -29.82 -12.14 -0.43
CA ALA A 64 -31.23 -12.49 -0.30
C ALA A 64 -31.51 -13.57 0.76
N ALA A 65 -30.47 -14.25 1.29
CA ALA A 65 -30.63 -15.19 2.39
C ALA A 65 -31.21 -14.48 3.64
N PRO A 66 -32.12 -15.10 4.40
CA PRO A 66 -32.81 -14.44 5.52
C PRO A 66 -31.87 -13.78 6.53
N VAL A 67 -30.76 -14.45 6.87
CA VAL A 67 -29.74 -13.93 7.79
C VAL A 67 -29.03 -12.68 7.25
N CYS A 68 -28.82 -12.59 5.94
CA CYS A 68 -28.18 -11.44 5.30
C CYS A 68 -29.16 -10.28 5.15
N VAL A 69 -30.42 -10.55 4.79
CA VAL A 69 -31.49 -9.53 4.73
C VAL A 69 -31.69 -8.88 6.09
N GLU A 70 -31.80 -9.68 7.16
CA GLU A 70 -31.93 -9.17 8.53
C GLU A 70 -30.72 -8.33 8.93
N GLY A 71 -29.51 -8.80 8.61
CA GLY A 71 -28.26 -8.09 8.87
C GLY A 71 -28.15 -6.76 8.13
N LEU A 72 -28.58 -6.69 6.87
CA LEU A 72 -28.57 -5.46 6.09
C LEU A 72 -29.60 -4.44 6.59
N ALA A 73 -30.75 -4.91 7.07
CA ALA A 73 -31.81 -4.06 7.60
C ALA A 73 -31.39 -3.40 8.94
N HIS A 74 -30.90 -4.20 9.90
CA HIS A 74 -30.59 -3.74 11.25
C HIS A 74 -29.15 -3.24 11.41
N GLY A 75 -28.20 -3.79 10.64
CA GLY A 75 -26.77 -3.61 10.83
C GLY A 75 -26.21 -4.41 12.00
N TRP A 76 -24.92 -4.70 11.96
CA TRP A 76 -24.22 -5.44 13.01
C TRP A 76 -23.36 -4.50 13.85
N THR A 77 -23.56 -4.55 15.17
CA THR A 77 -22.72 -3.85 16.17
C THR A 77 -21.78 -4.80 16.90
N ALA A 78 -21.96 -6.13 16.75
CA ALA A 78 -21.32 -7.12 17.62
C ALA A 78 -19.79 -7.03 17.66
N ILE A 79 -19.14 -6.70 16.53
CA ILE A 79 -17.69 -6.51 16.49
C ILE A 79 -17.28 -5.30 17.32
N ALA A 80 -17.94 -4.15 17.12
CA ALA A 80 -17.66 -2.93 17.88
C ALA A 80 -17.98 -3.07 19.37
N ASP A 81 -19.12 -3.67 19.72
CA ASP A 81 -19.50 -3.88 21.12
C ASP A 81 -18.51 -4.79 21.84
N ARG A 82 -18.05 -5.88 21.21
CA ARG A 82 -17.03 -6.77 21.78
C ARG A 82 -15.66 -6.11 21.87
N GLY A 83 -15.28 -5.32 20.87
CA GLY A 83 -14.04 -4.55 20.92
C GLY A 83 -14.02 -3.54 22.07
N LEU A 84 -15.16 -2.91 22.38
CA LEU A 84 -15.31 -2.04 23.56
C LEU A 84 -15.17 -2.81 24.87
N ASP A 85 -15.79 -3.99 24.98
CA ASP A 85 -15.65 -4.85 26.16
C ASP A 85 -14.18 -5.23 26.40
N ALA A 86 -13.44 -5.54 25.33
CA ALA A 86 -12.02 -5.86 25.39
C ALA A 86 -11.18 -4.67 25.92
N LEU A 87 -11.43 -3.45 25.42
CA LEU A 87 -10.76 -2.24 25.93
C LEU A 87 -11.07 -1.99 27.41
N GLY A 88 -12.32 -2.18 27.83
CA GLY A 88 -12.74 -2.01 29.23
C GLY A 88 -12.10 -3.03 30.19
N ALA A 89 -11.76 -4.22 29.69
CA ALA A 89 -11.08 -5.27 30.44
C ALA A 89 -9.56 -5.06 30.58
N GLY A 90 -9.03 -3.93 30.10
CA GLY A 90 -7.60 -3.64 30.15
C GLY A 90 -6.80 -4.42 29.12
N ALA A 91 -7.41 -4.80 27.98
CA ALA A 91 -6.63 -5.08 26.78
C ALA A 91 -5.92 -3.78 26.41
N ALA A 92 -4.74 -3.60 27.00
CA ALA A 92 -3.75 -2.71 26.44
C ALA A 92 -3.61 -3.09 24.96
N MET A 93 -3.23 -2.13 24.13
CA MET A 93 -2.61 -2.47 22.86
C MET A 93 -1.34 -3.29 23.17
N GLU A 94 -1.48 -4.57 23.49
CA GLU A 94 -0.41 -5.51 23.72
C GLU A 94 0.13 -5.86 22.34
N GLY A 95 1.16 -5.12 21.94
CA GLY A 95 1.76 -5.23 20.64
C GLY A 95 2.40 -3.90 20.24
N ASP A 96 3.14 -3.94 19.15
CA ASP A 96 3.79 -2.79 18.52
C ASP A 96 2.81 -1.78 17.87
N GLY A 97 1.52 -1.83 18.22
CA GLY A 97 0.48 -0.89 17.77
C GLY A 97 -0.18 -1.23 16.43
N TRP A 98 0.28 -2.28 15.72
CA TRP A 98 -0.10 -2.56 14.33
C TRP A 98 -1.24 -3.58 14.15
N HIS A 99 -1.83 -4.08 15.24
CA HIS A 99 -2.99 -4.97 15.22
C HIS A 99 -4.13 -4.37 16.03
N ASP A 100 -5.35 -4.29 15.47
CA ASP A 100 -6.52 -3.76 16.20
C ASP A 100 -7.24 -4.93 16.86
N LEU A 101 -7.01 -5.11 18.15
CA LEU A 101 -7.69 -6.14 18.93
C LEU A 101 -9.19 -5.84 19.12
N THR A 102 -9.61 -4.61 18.82
CA THR A 102 -11.02 -4.20 18.89
C THR A 102 -11.80 -4.53 17.64
N ASP A 103 -11.12 -5.05 16.61
CA ASP A 103 -11.70 -5.44 15.33
C ASP A 103 -11.50 -6.94 15.01
N ASP A 104 -11.93 -7.80 15.93
CA ASP A 104 -11.70 -9.25 15.84
C ASP A 104 -13.00 -10.03 15.59
N GLU A 105 -13.14 -10.56 14.37
CA GLU A 105 -14.26 -11.43 14.00
C GLU A 105 -14.22 -12.79 14.73
N THR A 106 -13.03 -13.30 15.04
CA THR A 106 -12.84 -14.59 15.70
C THR A 106 -13.38 -14.55 17.12
N ALA A 107 -13.12 -13.44 17.85
CA ALA A 107 -13.68 -13.20 19.17
C ALA A 107 -15.21 -13.16 19.15
N VAL A 108 -15.82 -12.54 18.13
CA VAL A 108 -17.28 -12.52 17.99
C VAL A 108 -17.84 -13.91 17.71
N VAL A 109 -17.21 -14.69 16.81
CA VAL A 109 -17.65 -16.06 16.50
C VAL A 109 -17.49 -17.00 17.70
N ALA A 110 -16.42 -16.84 18.49
CA ALA A 110 -16.23 -17.61 19.72
C ALA A 110 -17.33 -17.34 20.75
N ALA A 111 -17.83 -16.10 20.80
CA ALA A 111 -18.86 -15.70 21.74
C ALA A 111 -20.29 -16.01 21.25
N ASP A 112 -20.54 -15.90 19.95
CA ASP A 112 -21.80 -16.27 19.29
C ASP A 112 -21.49 -17.01 17.98
N PRO A 113 -21.57 -18.36 17.98
CA PRO A 113 -21.30 -19.18 16.80
C PRO A 113 -22.18 -18.86 15.58
N SER A 114 -23.34 -18.22 15.76
CA SER A 114 -24.19 -17.80 14.64
C SER A 114 -23.51 -16.78 13.74
N PHE A 115 -22.54 -16.02 14.27
CA PHE A 115 -21.75 -15.09 13.46
C PHE A 115 -20.88 -15.79 12.43
N LYS A 116 -20.58 -17.09 12.59
CA LYS A 116 -19.89 -17.85 11.55
C LYS A 116 -20.68 -17.85 10.23
N THR A 117 -22.02 -17.95 10.29
CA THR A 117 -22.87 -17.89 9.10
C THR A 117 -23.17 -16.45 8.70
N LYS A 118 -23.47 -15.55 9.65
CA LYS A 118 -23.71 -14.13 9.34
C LYS A 118 -22.53 -13.52 8.58
N LEU A 119 -21.31 -13.74 9.06
CA LEU A 119 -20.09 -13.23 8.44
C LEU A 119 -19.82 -13.82 7.05
N ARG A 120 -20.52 -14.85 6.58
CA ARG A 120 -20.43 -15.34 5.19
C ARG A 120 -21.22 -14.50 4.18
N CYS A 121 -22.10 -13.62 4.63
CA CYS A 121 -22.87 -12.75 3.74
C CYS A 121 -21.95 -11.93 2.84
N ALA A 122 -22.21 -11.98 1.53
CA ALA A 122 -21.42 -11.26 0.52
C ALA A 122 -21.54 -9.74 0.64
N VAL A 123 -22.63 -9.25 1.24
CA VAL A 123 -22.84 -7.83 1.57
C VAL A 123 -23.28 -7.74 3.02
N GLN A 124 -22.63 -6.86 3.79
CA GLN A 124 -22.79 -6.72 5.23
C GLN A 124 -22.98 -5.25 5.57
N ARG A 125 -23.78 -4.94 6.58
CA ARG A 125 -23.89 -3.59 7.14
C ARG A 125 -23.34 -3.59 8.55
N HIS A 126 -22.37 -2.72 8.81
CA HIS A 126 -21.72 -2.58 10.11
C HIS A 126 -22.07 -1.23 10.72
N ILE A 127 -22.27 -1.21 12.03
CA ILE A 127 -22.60 -0.01 12.80
C ILE A 127 -21.66 0.07 13.99
N ILE A 128 -21.01 1.22 14.17
CA ILE A 128 -20.23 1.52 15.37
C ILE A 128 -21.06 2.50 16.21
N PRO A 129 -21.53 2.07 17.39
CA PRO A 129 -22.36 2.91 18.24
C PRO A 129 -21.54 4.05 18.84
N ALA A 130 -22.15 5.25 18.92
CA ALA A 130 -21.61 6.33 19.73
C ALA A 130 -22.11 6.21 21.17
N ARG A 131 -21.21 6.34 22.14
CA ARG A 131 -21.47 6.29 23.58
C ARG A 131 -21.35 7.67 24.22
N ALA A 132 -20.66 8.62 23.58
CA ALA A 132 -20.59 10.00 24.06
C ALA A 132 -21.98 10.67 24.00
N ALA A 133 -22.28 11.52 24.98
CA ALA A 133 -23.55 12.26 25.02
C ALA A 133 -23.69 13.16 23.78
N GLY A 134 -24.69 12.88 22.94
CA GLY A 134 -24.91 13.60 21.67
C GLY A 134 -24.03 13.14 20.52
N GLY A 135 -23.30 12.03 20.67
CA GLY A 135 -22.59 11.36 19.57
C GLY A 135 -23.56 10.68 18.60
N THR A 136 -23.18 10.62 17.32
CA THR A 136 -23.96 9.96 16.28
C THR A 136 -23.26 8.65 15.91
N PRO A 137 -23.97 7.50 15.87
CA PRO A 137 -23.39 6.26 15.37
C PRO A 137 -22.93 6.44 13.93
N ILE A 138 -21.89 5.69 13.55
CA ILE A 138 -21.41 5.64 12.16
C ILE A 138 -21.78 4.28 11.57
N ASP A 139 -22.24 4.28 10.33
CA ASP A 139 -22.58 3.06 9.60
C ASP A 139 -21.96 3.04 8.21
N PHE A 140 -21.66 1.83 7.75
CA PHE A 140 -21.15 1.58 6.41
C PHE A 140 -21.55 0.19 5.93
N THR A 141 -21.56 0.01 4.61
CA THR A 141 -21.73 -1.30 3.98
C THR A 141 -20.35 -1.87 3.64
N LEU A 142 -20.10 -3.13 3.93
CA LEU A 142 -18.93 -3.88 3.49
C LEU A 142 -19.38 -5.02 2.59
N GLY A 143 -18.99 -5.00 1.33
CA GLY A 143 -19.22 -6.09 0.39
C GLY A 143 -17.90 -6.74 -0.05
N PHE A 144 -18.01 -7.97 -0.54
CA PHE A 144 -16.87 -8.78 -0.91
C PHE A 144 -16.93 -9.15 -2.39
N LEU A 145 -15.78 -9.06 -3.06
CA LEU A 145 -15.59 -9.49 -4.43
C LEU A 145 -14.37 -10.41 -4.47
N GLU A 146 -14.60 -11.70 -4.41
CA GLU A 146 -13.56 -12.73 -4.36
C GLU A 146 -13.32 -13.34 -5.75
N PHE A 147 -12.04 -13.61 -6.04
CA PHE A 147 -11.57 -14.21 -7.29
C PHE A 147 -10.88 -15.54 -7.04
N LYS A 148 -11.14 -16.50 -7.93
CA LYS A 148 -10.34 -17.71 -8.08
C LYS A 148 -8.96 -17.36 -8.63
N GLU A 149 -8.01 -18.29 -8.52
CA GLU A 149 -6.64 -18.09 -9.04
C GLU A 149 -6.58 -17.96 -10.57
N ASP A 150 -7.61 -18.38 -11.29
CA ASP A 150 -7.75 -18.23 -12.75
C ASP A 150 -8.39 -16.90 -13.17
N GLY A 151 -8.77 -16.06 -12.21
CA GLY A 151 -9.41 -14.77 -12.44
C GLY A 151 -10.93 -14.81 -12.56
N GLU A 152 -11.57 -15.98 -12.48
CA GLU A 152 -13.05 -16.03 -12.41
C GLU A 152 -13.56 -15.55 -11.05
N PRO A 153 -14.58 -14.68 -10.99
CA PRO A 153 -15.21 -14.32 -9.73
C PRO A 153 -16.00 -15.51 -9.16
N TYR A 154 -16.11 -15.58 -7.84
CA TYR A 154 -16.94 -16.60 -7.21
C TYR A 154 -18.44 -16.33 -7.39
N ALA A 155 -19.19 -17.41 -7.60
CA ALA A 155 -20.65 -17.38 -7.60
C ALA A 155 -21.19 -17.29 -6.17
N LEU A 156 -22.37 -16.69 -6.02
CA LEU A 156 -23.10 -16.71 -4.76
C LEU A 156 -23.65 -18.11 -4.48
N VAL A 157 -23.84 -18.42 -3.20
CA VAL A 157 -24.47 -19.65 -2.74
C VAL A 157 -25.76 -19.34 -1.99
N ALA A 158 -26.77 -20.18 -2.20
CA ALA A 158 -27.95 -20.24 -1.36
C ALA A 158 -27.72 -21.31 -0.27
N ASP A 159 -28.04 -20.97 0.98
CA ASP A 159 -28.08 -21.94 2.09
C ASP A 159 -29.46 -22.61 2.09
N ASP A 160 -29.53 -23.83 1.55
CA ASP A 160 -30.76 -24.63 1.54
C ASP A 160 -30.60 -25.83 2.48
N ALA A 161 -31.28 -25.76 3.63
CA ALA A 161 -31.31 -26.80 4.65
C ALA A 161 -29.93 -27.28 5.14
N GLY A 162 -28.92 -26.40 5.19
CA GLY A 162 -27.57 -26.71 5.64
C GLY A 162 -26.63 -27.24 4.55
N HIS A 163 -27.04 -27.16 3.27
CA HIS A 163 -26.20 -27.43 2.11
C HIS A 163 -26.05 -26.16 1.27
N ASP A 164 -24.78 -25.76 1.05
CA ASP A 164 -24.46 -24.65 0.15
C ASP A 164 -24.68 -25.10 -1.31
N THR A 165 -25.63 -24.47 -1.99
CA THR A 165 -25.89 -24.73 -3.41
C THR A 165 -25.50 -23.49 -4.21
N ALA A 166 -24.57 -23.64 -5.15
CA ALA A 166 -24.15 -22.55 -6.01
C ALA A 166 -25.35 -22.06 -6.84
N ILE A 167 -25.57 -20.75 -6.87
CA ILE A 167 -26.63 -20.15 -7.67
C ILE A 167 -26.20 -20.25 -9.13
N ASP A 168 -26.86 -21.12 -9.88
CA ASP A 168 -26.61 -21.30 -11.31
C ASP A 168 -27.70 -20.64 -12.17
N SER A 169 -27.45 -20.58 -13.48
CA SER A 169 -28.37 -19.99 -14.44
C SER A 169 -29.71 -20.73 -14.52
N ALA A 170 -29.78 -22.00 -14.10
CA ALA A 170 -31.00 -22.82 -14.17
C ALA A 170 -31.91 -22.59 -12.96
N MET A 171 -31.35 -22.58 -11.74
CA MET A 171 -32.03 -22.22 -10.49
C MET A 171 -32.63 -20.83 -10.61
N LEU A 172 -31.88 -19.91 -11.19
CA LEU A 172 -32.30 -18.53 -11.29
C LEU A 172 -33.33 -18.33 -12.42
N LYS A 173 -33.24 -19.09 -13.53
CA LYS A 173 -34.32 -19.13 -14.53
C LYS A 173 -35.64 -19.57 -13.91
N HIS A 174 -35.63 -20.58 -13.05
CA HIS A 174 -36.83 -21.01 -12.32
C HIS A 174 -37.33 -19.95 -11.31
N ALA A 175 -36.43 -19.27 -10.59
CA ALA A 175 -36.81 -18.18 -9.69
C ALA A 175 -37.39 -16.97 -10.45
N MET A 176 -36.86 -16.66 -11.63
CA MET A 176 -37.36 -15.61 -12.51
C MET A 176 -38.71 -15.99 -13.12
N GLU A 177 -38.89 -17.23 -13.57
CA GLU A 177 -40.18 -17.76 -14.02
C GLU A 177 -41.24 -17.63 -12.91
N ALA A 178 -40.89 -17.99 -11.67
CA ALA A 178 -41.77 -17.83 -10.52
C ALA A 178 -42.08 -16.35 -10.20
N ALA A 179 -41.09 -15.46 -10.23
CA ALA A 179 -41.28 -14.03 -9.99
C ALA A 179 -42.08 -13.33 -11.11
N MET A 180 -41.90 -13.76 -12.37
CA MET A 180 -42.69 -13.31 -13.51
C MET A 180 -44.16 -13.69 -13.39
N HIS A 181 -44.46 -14.90 -12.90
CA HIS A 181 -45.83 -15.33 -12.63
C HIS A 181 -46.53 -14.51 -11.54
N VAL A 182 -45.76 -13.92 -10.61
CA VAL A 182 -46.30 -13.12 -9.49
C VAL A 182 -46.41 -11.62 -9.84
N ASN A 183 -45.45 -11.06 -10.57
CA ASN A 183 -45.34 -9.60 -10.76
C ASN A 183 -45.62 -9.08 -12.18
N GLY A 184 -45.93 -9.94 -13.17
CA GLY A 184 -46.40 -9.50 -14.50
C GLY A 184 -45.42 -8.64 -15.33
N GLY A 185 -44.14 -8.59 -14.95
CA GLY A 185 -43.11 -7.81 -15.62
C GLY A 185 -42.43 -8.52 -16.81
N THR A 186 -41.84 -7.76 -17.73
CA THR A 186 -41.13 -8.29 -18.92
C THR A 186 -39.69 -8.75 -18.60
N MET A 187 -39.24 -9.87 -19.19
CA MET A 187 -37.91 -10.48 -19.05
C MET A 187 -36.71 -9.52 -19.14
N ALA A 188 -36.82 -8.43 -19.91
CA ALA A 188 -35.70 -7.51 -20.19
C ALA A 188 -35.28 -6.62 -19.00
N GLN A 189 -36.02 -6.62 -17.88
CA GLN A 189 -35.77 -5.74 -16.73
C GLN A 189 -35.22 -6.47 -15.49
N VAL A 190 -35.16 -7.80 -15.50
CA VAL A 190 -34.67 -8.58 -14.36
C VAL A 190 -33.21 -8.97 -14.62
N HIS A 191 -32.28 -8.28 -13.96
CA HIS A 191 -30.87 -8.66 -13.96
C HIS A 191 -30.64 -9.70 -12.86
N PRO A 192 -30.29 -10.95 -13.21
CA PRO A 192 -30.11 -12.01 -12.25
C PRO A 192 -28.87 -11.76 -11.39
N VAL A 193 -29.02 -11.85 -10.06
CA VAL A 193 -27.91 -11.72 -9.12
C VAL A 193 -27.28 -13.09 -8.92
N ILE A 194 -26.25 -13.39 -9.70
CA ILE A 194 -25.59 -14.72 -9.69
C ILE A 194 -24.22 -14.61 -9.02
N SER A 195 -23.57 -13.46 -9.17
CA SER A 195 -22.23 -13.20 -8.65
C SER A 195 -22.23 -12.17 -7.53
N GLN A 196 -21.14 -12.17 -6.76
CA GLN A 196 -20.84 -11.11 -5.81
C GLN A 196 -20.82 -9.72 -6.47
N LEU A 197 -20.36 -9.62 -7.71
CA LEU A 197 -20.36 -8.38 -8.49
C LEU A 197 -21.79 -7.87 -8.75
N ASP A 198 -22.71 -8.75 -9.13
CA ASP A 198 -24.10 -8.36 -9.41
C ASP A 198 -24.79 -7.81 -8.16
N ALA A 199 -24.54 -8.44 -7.00
CA ALA A 199 -25.05 -7.99 -5.71
C ALA A 199 -24.55 -6.59 -5.34
N LEU A 200 -23.25 -6.34 -5.54
CA LEU A 200 -22.64 -5.02 -5.34
C LEU A 200 -23.23 -3.98 -6.28
N GLN A 201 -23.36 -4.30 -7.58
CA GLN A 201 -23.94 -3.41 -8.56
C GLN A 201 -25.39 -3.05 -8.22
N GLN A 202 -26.21 -4.02 -7.81
CA GLN A 202 -27.59 -3.76 -7.40
C GLN A 202 -27.64 -2.78 -6.22
N ARG A 203 -26.78 -2.96 -5.22
CA ARG A 203 -26.71 -2.07 -4.05
C ARG A 203 -26.34 -0.63 -4.42
N LEU A 204 -25.41 -0.46 -5.36
CA LEU A 204 -24.85 0.84 -5.75
C LEU A 204 -25.73 1.64 -6.72
N ARG A 205 -26.81 1.05 -7.26
CA ARG A 205 -27.74 1.74 -8.19
C ARG A 205 -28.54 2.86 -7.54
N THR A 206 -28.68 2.86 -6.22
CA THR A 206 -29.54 3.80 -5.50
C THR A 206 -28.75 4.68 -4.54
N GLY A 207 -29.15 5.94 -4.42
CA GLY A 207 -28.57 6.90 -3.49
C GLY A 207 -27.20 7.45 -3.93
N ALA A 208 -26.67 8.35 -3.11
CA ALA A 208 -25.30 8.84 -3.26
C ALA A 208 -24.35 7.90 -2.51
N ASN A 209 -23.28 7.48 -3.18
CA ASN A 209 -22.35 6.46 -2.69
C ASN A 209 -20.92 7.00 -2.69
N TYR A 210 -20.22 6.81 -1.56
CA TYR A 210 -18.77 6.88 -1.49
C TYR A 210 -18.24 5.45 -1.44
N VAL A 211 -17.72 4.99 -2.57
CA VAL A 211 -17.22 3.62 -2.71
C VAL A 211 -15.74 3.58 -2.39
N LEU A 212 -15.37 2.77 -1.40
CA LEU A 212 -13.98 2.51 -1.02
C LEU A 212 -13.63 1.08 -1.37
N VAL A 213 -12.79 0.88 -2.38
CA VAL A 213 -12.31 -0.46 -2.74
C VAL A 213 -10.98 -0.69 -2.03
N PHE A 214 -10.84 -1.83 -1.36
CA PHE A 214 -9.61 -2.27 -0.71
C PHE A 214 -9.20 -3.62 -1.30
N ILE A 215 -8.02 -3.67 -1.92
CA ILE A 215 -7.43 -4.86 -2.54
C ILE A 215 -6.26 -5.31 -1.67
N HIS A 216 -6.37 -6.51 -1.11
CA HIS A 216 -5.49 -6.97 -0.02
C HIS A 216 -4.07 -7.36 -0.46
N GLY A 217 -3.21 -7.62 0.52
CA GLY A 217 -1.85 -8.11 0.30
C GLY A 217 -1.74 -9.64 0.14
N TRP A 218 -0.52 -10.09 -0.11
CA TRP A 218 -0.17 -11.48 -0.44
C TRP A 218 -0.27 -12.53 0.68
N ARG A 219 -0.49 -12.13 1.94
CA ARG A 219 -0.68 -13.04 3.09
C ARG A 219 -2.13 -13.09 3.54
N HIS A 220 -3.04 -12.57 2.72
CA HIS A 220 -4.41 -12.30 3.10
C HIS A 220 -5.41 -12.98 2.17
N SER A 221 -6.63 -13.08 2.67
CA SER A 221 -7.82 -13.56 1.96
C SER A 221 -9.06 -12.89 2.55
N ALA A 222 -10.26 -13.29 2.12
CA ALA A 222 -11.51 -12.83 2.74
C ALA A 222 -11.94 -13.71 3.94
N ALA A 223 -11.06 -14.56 4.49
CA ALA A 223 -11.37 -15.44 5.61
C ALA A 223 -11.88 -14.68 6.84
N ILE A 224 -12.60 -15.39 7.71
CA ILE A 224 -13.02 -14.85 9.00
C ILE A 224 -11.79 -14.66 9.88
N GLY A 225 -11.61 -13.45 10.43
CA GLY A 225 -10.46 -13.08 11.25
C GLY A 225 -9.24 -12.58 10.46
N ASP A 226 -9.35 -12.40 9.14
CA ASP A 226 -8.26 -11.84 8.34
C ASP A 226 -8.02 -10.36 8.66
N GLN A 227 -6.76 -9.98 8.84
CA GLN A 227 -6.40 -8.61 9.21
C GLN A 227 -6.69 -7.58 8.11
N ASN A 228 -6.52 -7.89 6.84
CA ASN A 228 -6.84 -6.93 5.78
C ASN A 228 -8.35 -6.70 5.65
N VAL A 229 -9.18 -7.66 6.06
CA VAL A 229 -10.64 -7.44 6.18
C VAL A 229 -10.93 -6.47 7.32
N ALA A 230 -10.24 -6.59 8.45
CA ALA A 230 -10.31 -5.62 9.55
C ALA A 230 -9.81 -4.23 9.12
N ASP A 231 -8.68 -4.15 8.42
CA ASP A 231 -8.16 -2.87 7.91
C ASP A 231 -9.13 -2.22 6.90
N ALA A 232 -9.74 -2.99 6.00
CA ALA A 232 -10.78 -2.49 5.10
C ALA A 232 -12.00 -1.94 5.86
N ARG A 233 -12.39 -2.61 6.96
CA ARG A 233 -13.46 -2.17 7.86
C ARG A 233 -13.09 -0.88 8.59
N LEU A 234 -11.85 -0.77 9.07
CA LEU A 234 -11.30 0.44 9.69
C LEU A 234 -11.29 1.62 8.72
N TYR A 235 -10.90 1.40 7.47
CA TYR A 235 -10.93 2.43 6.41
C TYR A 235 -12.35 2.88 6.09
N ALA A 236 -13.30 1.93 6.01
CA ALA A 236 -14.71 2.22 5.79
C ALA A 236 -15.31 3.06 6.92
N ALA A 237 -14.99 2.70 8.17
CA ALA A 237 -15.42 3.42 9.36
C ALA A 237 -14.86 4.85 9.41
N HIS A 238 -13.57 5.02 9.09
CA HIS A 238 -12.96 6.36 8.96
C HIS A 238 -13.65 7.18 7.87
N ALA A 239 -13.89 6.58 6.69
CA ALA A 239 -14.59 7.27 5.61
C ALA A 239 -15.99 7.72 6.04
N ALA A 240 -16.76 6.87 6.73
CA ALA A 240 -18.08 7.21 7.24
C ALA A 240 -18.01 8.36 8.25
N ARG A 241 -17.04 8.31 9.16
CA ARG A 241 -16.77 9.38 10.13
C ARG A 241 -16.42 10.69 9.42
N PHE A 242 -15.54 10.67 8.44
CA PHE A 242 -15.08 11.85 7.71
C PHE A 242 -16.18 12.52 6.88
N LEU A 243 -17.09 11.74 6.28
CA LEU A 243 -18.28 12.27 5.63
C LEU A 243 -19.25 12.89 6.65
N ALA A 244 -19.45 12.25 7.80
CA ALA A 244 -20.28 12.82 8.88
C ALA A 244 -19.71 14.17 9.39
N LEU A 245 -18.39 14.29 9.54
CA LEU A 245 -17.75 15.57 9.87
C LEU A 245 -18.01 16.64 8.79
N ARG A 246 -17.93 16.28 7.50
CA ARG A 246 -18.19 17.20 6.37
C ARG A 246 -19.66 17.61 6.29
N CYS A 247 -20.57 16.70 6.59
CA CYS A 247 -21.99 17.04 6.73
C CYS A 247 -22.22 18.06 7.85
N LYS A 248 -21.63 17.82 9.03
CA LYS A 248 -21.79 18.72 10.19
C LYS A 248 -21.16 20.09 9.97
N THR A 249 -20.00 20.15 9.33
CA THR A 249 -19.21 21.39 9.19
C THR A 249 -19.55 22.18 7.91
N LEU A 250 -19.90 21.50 6.82
CA LEU A 250 -20.13 22.11 5.50
C LEU A 250 -21.54 21.90 4.94
N GLY A 251 -22.37 21.04 5.54
CA GLY A 251 -23.66 20.65 4.97
C GLY A 251 -23.55 19.79 3.69
N ARG A 252 -22.35 19.29 3.37
CA ARG A 252 -22.04 18.47 2.18
C ARG A 252 -22.08 16.98 2.55
N ASP A 253 -22.44 16.13 1.61
CA ASP A 253 -22.38 14.65 1.75
C ASP A 253 -23.26 14.02 2.85
N CYS A 254 -24.24 14.76 3.39
CA CYS A 254 -25.14 14.29 4.44
C CYS A 254 -25.99 13.05 4.08
N ALA A 255 -26.19 12.80 2.78
CA ALA A 255 -26.95 11.66 2.28
C ALA A 255 -26.06 10.64 1.54
N THR A 256 -24.73 10.75 1.70
CA THR A 256 -23.79 9.87 1.02
C THR A 256 -23.49 8.66 1.91
N HIS A 257 -23.79 7.47 1.42
CA HIS A 257 -23.52 6.21 2.11
C HIS A 257 -22.12 5.69 1.74
N VAL A 258 -21.39 5.19 2.74
CA VAL A 258 -20.13 4.49 2.50
C VAL A 258 -20.40 3.04 2.15
N THR A 259 -19.92 2.62 0.98
CA THR A 259 -19.88 1.21 0.57
C THR A 259 -18.44 0.80 0.34
N ALA A 260 -17.87 0.07 1.28
CA ALA A 260 -16.56 -0.54 1.13
C ALA A 260 -16.69 -1.86 0.35
N ILE A 261 -15.75 -2.11 -0.55
CA ILE A 261 -15.65 -3.33 -1.34
C ILE A 261 -14.27 -3.93 -1.08
N PHE A 262 -14.25 -5.10 -0.44
CA PHE A 262 -13.04 -5.88 -0.26
C PHE A 262 -12.83 -6.80 -1.44
N VAL A 263 -11.71 -6.65 -2.15
CA VAL A 263 -11.34 -7.53 -3.25
C VAL A 263 -10.44 -8.64 -2.73
N GLY A 264 -10.95 -9.87 -2.78
CA GLY A 264 -10.35 -11.08 -2.23
C GLY A 264 -9.78 -12.03 -3.28
N TRP A 265 -8.69 -12.72 -2.97
CA TRP A 265 -8.24 -13.95 -3.63
C TRP A 265 -7.42 -14.78 -2.65
N ARG A 266 -6.97 -15.95 -3.06
CA ARG A 266 -6.03 -16.75 -2.26
C ARG A 266 -4.61 -16.16 -2.29
N GLY A 267 -4.40 -15.10 -1.50
CA GLY A 267 -3.09 -14.50 -1.27
C GLY A 267 -2.23 -15.42 -0.43
N ALA A 268 -2.63 -15.70 0.82
CA ALA A 268 -1.89 -16.62 1.68
C ALA A 268 -1.82 -18.02 1.05
N ARG A 269 -0.65 -18.66 1.11
CA ARG A 269 -0.48 -20.09 0.80
C ARG A 269 -0.29 -20.95 2.04
N VAL A 270 0.06 -20.33 3.16
CA VAL A 270 0.29 -20.96 4.46
C VAL A 270 -0.74 -20.41 5.44
N ASP A 271 -1.39 -21.30 6.18
CA ASP A 271 -2.27 -20.95 7.29
C ASP A 271 -1.42 -20.62 8.53
N GLU A 272 -1.00 -19.36 8.62
CA GLU A 272 -0.18 -18.87 9.72
C GLU A 272 -0.89 -18.90 11.08
N PRO A 273 -2.20 -18.61 11.19
CA PRO A 273 -2.95 -18.86 12.43
C PRO A 273 -2.82 -20.30 12.91
N ALA A 274 -3.00 -21.29 12.02
CA ALA A 274 -2.82 -22.69 12.38
C ALA A 274 -1.37 -23.00 12.80
N LEU A 275 -0.37 -22.36 12.17
CA LEU A 275 1.03 -22.53 12.52
C LEU A 275 1.37 -21.94 13.90
N LYS A 276 0.85 -20.74 14.22
CA LYS A 276 0.98 -20.13 15.55
C LYS A 276 0.30 -21.00 16.61
N GLN A 277 -0.88 -21.53 16.32
CA GLN A 277 -1.59 -22.42 17.23
C GLN A 277 -0.82 -23.74 17.47
N ALA A 278 -0.18 -24.28 16.43
CA ALA A 278 0.55 -25.55 16.52
C ALA A 278 1.94 -25.44 17.20
N PHE A 279 2.63 -24.31 17.05
CA PHE A 279 4.04 -24.16 17.49
C PHE A 279 4.27 -23.00 18.48
N GLY A 280 3.23 -22.28 18.88
CA GLY A 280 3.31 -21.10 19.73
C GLY A 280 3.78 -19.84 18.99
N ASP A 281 3.59 -18.66 19.60
CA ASP A 281 3.81 -17.36 18.93
C ASP A 281 5.27 -17.10 18.54
N SER A 282 6.22 -17.55 19.35
CA SER A 282 7.64 -17.30 19.14
C SER A 282 8.23 -18.15 18.02
N LEU A 283 8.07 -19.47 18.08
CA LEU A 283 8.56 -20.39 17.04
C LEU A 283 7.67 -20.33 15.80
N GLY A 284 6.35 -20.38 15.96
CA GLY A 284 5.37 -20.25 14.87
C GLY A 284 5.44 -18.91 14.15
N GLY A 285 5.72 -17.80 14.87
CA GLY A 285 5.92 -16.48 14.27
C GLY A 285 7.19 -16.37 13.43
N VAL A 286 8.30 -16.95 13.88
CA VAL A 286 9.57 -16.97 13.11
C VAL A 286 9.44 -17.88 11.89
N PHE A 287 8.92 -19.10 12.05
CA PHE A 287 8.69 -20.01 10.92
C PHE A 287 7.66 -19.45 9.95
N GLY A 288 6.58 -18.87 10.47
CA GLY A 288 5.55 -18.18 9.70
C GLY A 288 6.13 -17.00 8.90
N SER A 289 6.96 -16.16 9.49
CA SER A 289 7.53 -14.99 8.80
C SER A 289 8.52 -15.37 7.70
N VAL A 290 9.37 -16.38 7.92
CA VAL A 290 10.33 -16.87 6.91
C VAL A 290 9.62 -17.63 5.80
N ALA A 291 8.64 -18.48 6.15
CA ALA A 291 7.86 -19.25 5.18
C ALA A 291 6.93 -18.35 4.39
N ALA A 292 6.21 -17.44 5.06
CA ALA A 292 5.42 -16.41 4.43
C ALA A 292 6.31 -15.66 3.49
N GLY A 293 7.44 -15.08 3.94
CA GLY A 293 8.52 -14.48 3.14
C GLY A 293 8.74 -15.11 1.75
N SER A 294 8.80 -16.44 1.71
CA SER A 294 9.04 -17.21 0.48
C SER A 294 7.84 -17.38 -0.47
N THR A 295 6.60 -17.17 0.00
CA THR A 295 5.39 -17.31 -0.83
C THR A 295 5.16 -16.16 -1.81
N LEU A 296 5.87 -15.02 -1.67
CA LEU A 296 5.62 -13.79 -2.44
C LEU A 296 5.90 -14.07 -3.92
N PHE A 297 7.04 -14.75 -4.13
CA PHE A 297 7.37 -15.77 -5.16
C PHE A 297 6.26 -16.11 -6.11
N ASP A 298 5.41 -16.92 -5.52
CA ASP A 298 4.47 -17.76 -6.20
C ASP A 298 3.09 -17.10 -6.25
N ARG A 299 2.85 -16.10 -5.38
CA ARG A 299 1.59 -15.36 -5.31
C ARG A 299 1.57 -14.13 -6.22
N LYS A 300 2.73 -13.53 -6.52
CA LYS A 300 2.82 -12.39 -7.44
C LYS A 300 2.26 -12.72 -8.84
N PRO A 301 2.69 -13.78 -9.54
CA PRO A 301 2.15 -14.09 -10.87
C PRO A 301 0.63 -14.36 -10.85
N VAL A 302 0.10 -14.87 -9.73
CA VAL A 302 -1.35 -15.06 -9.55
C VAL A 302 -2.07 -13.72 -9.45
N ALA A 303 -1.55 -12.77 -8.65
CA ALA A 303 -2.11 -11.42 -8.56
C ALA A 303 -2.10 -10.71 -9.93
N GLU A 304 -1.00 -10.85 -10.70
CA GLU A 304 -0.89 -10.30 -12.05
C GLU A 304 -1.86 -10.97 -13.04
N ALA A 305 -2.12 -12.28 -12.90
CA ALA A 305 -3.09 -13.01 -13.73
C ALA A 305 -4.56 -12.62 -13.43
N ILE A 306 -4.88 -12.33 -12.17
CA ILE A 306 -6.22 -11.88 -11.74
C ILE A 306 -6.47 -10.41 -12.12
N ALA A 307 -5.41 -9.60 -12.25
CA ALA A 307 -5.50 -8.15 -12.45
C ALA A 307 -6.48 -7.69 -13.55
N PRO A 308 -6.50 -8.27 -14.76
CA PRO A 308 -7.44 -7.85 -15.80
C PRO A 308 -8.91 -8.07 -15.40
N ALA A 309 -9.21 -9.19 -14.75
CA ALA A 309 -10.57 -9.52 -14.30
C ALA A 309 -11.02 -8.60 -13.16
N ALA A 310 -10.15 -8.36 -12.18
CA ALA A 310 -10.41 -7.43 -11.08
C ALA A 310 -10.67 -6.01 -11.60
N VAL A 311 -9.80 -5.48 -12.46
CA VAL A 311 -9.98 -4.13 -13.06
C VAL A 311 -11.27 -4.06 -13.89
N SER A 312 -11.62 -5.12 -14.62
CA SER A 312 -12.88 -5.18 -15.39
C SER A 312 -14.13 -5.12 -14.49
N ALA A 313 -14.12 -5.84 -13.36
CA ALA A 313 -15.19 -5.79 -12.37
C ALA A 313 -15.32 -4.40 -11.74
N LEU A 314 -14.19 -3.76 -11.40
CA LEU A 314 -14.17 -2.40 -10.85
C LEU A 314 -14.68 -1.36 -11.86
N ARG A 315 -14.39 -1.52 -13.15
CA ARG A 315 -14.97 -0.70 -14.22
C ARG A 315 -16.48 -0.86 -14.34
N SER A 316 -16.96 -2.09 -14.14
CA SER A 316 -18.39 -2.39 -14.14
C SER A 316 -19.10 -1.72 -12.97
N ILE A 317 -18.43 -1.60 -11.81
CA ILE A 317 -18.90 -0.81 -10.67
C ILE A 317 -18.86 0.70 -10.97
N GLU A 318 -17.76 1.20 -11.53
CA GLU A 318 -17.63 2.60 -11.96
C GLU A 318 -18.76 3.01 -12.92
N GLY A 319 -19.10 2.16 -13.89
CA GLY A 319 -20.18 2.40 -14.84
C GLY A 319 -21.55 2.55 -14.17
N VAL A 320 -21.83 1.74 -13.14
CA VAL A 320 -23.07 1.88 -12.33
C VAL A 320 -23.08 3.19 -11.55
N LEU A 321 -21.95 3.53 -10.93
CA LEU A 321 -21.82 4.77 -10.16
C LEU A 321 -21.95 6.01 -11.04
N ALA A 322 -21.35 6.00 -12.23
CA ALA A 322 -21.39 7.10 -13.19
C ALA A 322 -22.79 7.33 -13.79
N ALA A 323 -23.62 6.28 -13.88
CA ALA A 323 -25.01 6.38 -14.31
C ALA A 323 -25.98 6.82 -13.19
N GLY A 324 -25.52 6.81 -11.94
CA GLY A 324 -26.31 7.12 -10.74
C GLY A 324 -26.24 8.59 -10.31
N ASP A 325 -26.22 8.81 -8.99
CA ASP A 325 -26.12 10.15 -8.39
C ASP A 325 -24.78 10.83 -8.77
N PRO A 326 -24.78 12.10 -9.21
CA PRO A 326 -23.55 12.81 -9.60
C PRO A 326 -22.55 13.02 -8.44
N ARG A 327 -22.97 12.81 -7.19
CA ARG A 327 -22.09 12.85 -6.01
C ARG A 327 -21.36 11.53 -5.76
N ASN A 328 -21.67 10.50 -6.55
CA ASN A 328 -21.00 9.20 -6.47
C ASN A 328 -19.50 9.37 -6.70
N ARG A 329 -18.70 8.78 -5.81
CA ARG A 329 -17.25 8.81 -5.85
C ARG A 329 -16.69 7.43 -5.55
N MET A 330 -15.55 7.11 -6.14
CA MET A 330 -14.90 5.82 -5.94
C MET A 330 -13.40 6.01 -5.72
N ILE A 331 -12.89 5.51 -4.60
CA ILE A 331 -11.45 5.39 -4.34
C ILE A 331 -11.06 3.93 -4.38
N VAL A 332 -9.97 3.60 -5.08
CA VAL A 332 -9.48 2.22 -5.22
C VAL A 332 -8.09 2.11 -4.62
N ILE A 333 -7.97 1.35 -3.54
CA ILE A 333 -6.74 1.22 -2.76
C ILE A 333 -6.23 -0.20 -2.91
N GLY A 334 -4.98 -0.36 -3.36
CA GLY A 334 -4.29 -1.65 -3.39
C GLY A 334 -3.05 -1.62 -2.51
N HIS A 335 -3.00 -2.52 -1.53
CA HIS A 335 -1.85 -2.69 -0.65
C HIS A 335 -0.95 -3.84 -1.15
N SER A 336 0.38 -3.68 -1.10
CA SER A 336 1.31 -4.79 -1.37
C SER A 336 1.08 -5.43 -2.75
N LEU A 337 0.76 -6.73 -2.83
CA LEU A 337 0.38 -7.39 -4.09
C LEU A 337 -0.95 -6.90 -4.67
N GLY A 338 -1.88 -6.37 -3.87
CA GLY A 338 -3.05 -5.65 -4.38
C GLY A 338 -2.67 -4.36 -5.10
N GLY A 339 -1.59 -3.70 -4.65
CA GLY A 339 -0.99 -2.56 -5.36
C GLY A 339 -0.34 -3.00 -6.69
N ASP A 340 0.32 -4.16 -6.71
CA ASP A 340 0.86 -4.75 -7.94
C ASP A 340 -0.23 -5.18 -8.92
N MET A 341 -1.34 -5.74 -8.44
CA MET A 341 -2.52 -6.07 -9.23
C MET A 341 -3.04 -4.80 -9.96
N LEU A 342 -3.21 -3.69 -9.25
CA LEU A 342 -3.65 -2.42 -9.84
C LEU A 342 -2.62 -1.85 -10.82
N ALA A 343 -1.34 -1.80 -10.42
CA ALA A 343 -0.27 -1.29 -11.28
C ALA A 343 -0.18 -2.09 -12.59
N THR A 344 -0.35 -3.41 -12.53
CA THR A 344 -0.36 -4.31 -13.69
C THR A 344 -1.59 -4.12 -14.55
N GLY A 345 -2.77 -4.20 -13.95
CA GLY A 345 -4.04 -4.15 -14.68
C GLY A 345 -4.34 -2.78 -15.29
N LEU A 346 -3.78 -1.70 -14.75
CA LEU A 346 -4.00 -0.33 -15.25
C LEU A 346 -2.88 0.22 -16.12
N LYS A 347 -1.69 -0.43 -16.17
CA LYS A 347 -0.51 0.09 -16.88
C LYS A 347 -0.84 0.56 -18.30
N ASP A 348 -1.41 -0.30 -19.11
CA ASP A 348 -1.68 0.00 -20.51
C ASP A 348 -2.75 1.09 -20.68
N ASP A 349 -3.70 1.17 -19.75
CA ASP A 349 -4.74 2.21 -19.76
C ASP A 349 -4.20 3.57 -19.33
N LEU A 350 -3.24 3.60 -18.41
CA LEU A 350 -2.52 4.80 -18.00
C LEU A 350 -1.67 5.32 -19.16
N LEU A 351 -0.90 4.46 -19.82
CA LEU A 351 -0.11 4.82 -20.99
C LEU A 351 -1.01 5.37 -22.12
N ARG A 352 -2.11 4.68 -22.43
CA ARG A 352 -3.10 5.18 -23.41
C ARG A 352 -3.76 6.49 -22.99
N ALA A 353 -3.98 6.72 -21.69
CA ALA A 353 -4.56 7.96 -21.21
C ALA A 353 -3.61 9.14 -21.41
N VAL A 354 -2.30 8.94 -21.14
CA VAL A 354 -1.26 9.96 -21.37
C VAL A 354 -1.08 10.22 -22.87
N ASP A 355 -0.95 9.17 -23.68
CA ASP A 355 -0.81 9.27 -25.14
C ASP A 355 -1.94 10.10 -25.76
N ARG A 356 -3.19 9.80 -25.38
CA ARG A 356 -4.39 10.48 -25.89
C ARG A 356 -4.69 11.81 -25.20
N HIS A 357 -3.91 12.20 -24.19
CA HIS A 357 -4.18 13.39 -23.42
C HIS A 357 -4.06 14.65 -24.28
N GLN A 358 -5.06 15.52 -24.20
CA GLN A 358 -5.02 16.83 -24.85
C GLN A 358 -4.40 17.84 -23.89
N ALA A 359 -3.23 18.33 -24.27
CA ALA A 359 -2.47 19.25 -23.44
C ALA A 359 -3.28 20.51 -23.07
N GLY A 360 -3.22 20.90 -21.79
CA GLY A 360 -3.94 22.05 -21.25
C GLY A 360 -5.38 21.74 -20.80
N THR A 361 -5.89 20.53 -21.09
CA THR A 361 -7.17 20.05 -20.53
C THR A 361 -6.92 19.17 -19.31
N PRO A 362 -7.88 19.01 -18.38
CA PRO A 362 -7.74 18.05 -17.29
C PRO A 362 -7.80 16.60 -17.81
N MET A 363 -6.79 15.80 -17.47
CA MET A 363 -6.80 14.36 -17.71
C MET A 363 -7.79 13.69 -16.75
N ARG A 364 -8.68 12.87 -17.30
CA ARG A 364 -9.63 12.09 -16.51
C ARG A 364 -8.93 10.90 -15.84
N PRO A 365 -9.34 10.51 -14.62
CA PRO A 365 -8.86 9.26 -14.02
C PRO A 365 -9.19 8.03 -14.89
N VAL A 366 -8.32 7.03 -14.84
CA VAL A 366 -8.49 5.77 -15.61
C VAL A 366 -9.44 4.77 -14.94
N LEU A 367 -9.65 4.92 -13.63
CA LEU A 367 -10.51 4.10 -12.81
C LEU A 367 -10.94 4.90 -11.57
N GLY A 368 -12.25 5.07 -11.38
CA GLY A 368 -12.81 5.77 -10.23
C GLY A 368 -12.43 7.25 -10.19
N SER A 369 -12.41 7.81 -8.99
CA SER A 369 -11.96 9.17 -8.72
C SER A 369 -10.46 9.23 -8.40
N LEU A 370 -9.92 8.18 -7.78
CA LEU A 370 -8.51 8.07 -7.40
C LEU A 370 -8.11 6.60 -7.24
N VAL A 371 -6.94 6.24 -7.78
CA VAL A 371 -6.26 4.97 -7.50
C VAL A 371 -5.12 5.24 -6.54
N VAL A 372 -5.01 4.43 -5.47
CA VAL A 372 -3.99 4.52 -4.45
C VAL A 372 -3.24 3.20 -4.36
N LEU A 373 -1.92 3.24 -4.55
CA LEU A 373 -1.03 2.11 -4.36
C LEU A 373 -0.30 2.32 -3.05
N VAL A 374 -0.46 1.42 -2.08
CA VAL A 374 0.19 1.52 -0.77
C VAL A 374 1.23 0.43 -0.66
N ASN A 375 2.50 0.82 -0.47
CA ASN A 375 3.63 -0.10 -0.43
C ASN A 375 3.55 -1.17 -1.55
N PRO A 376 3.35 -0.79 -2.83
CA PRO A 376 3.09 -1.74 -3.88
C PRO A 376 4.30 -2.66 -4.14
N ALA A 377 4.05 -3.96 -4.15
CA ALA A 377 5.05 -4.98 -4.52
C ALA A 377 5.20 -5.11 -6.06
N ALA A 378 5.31 -3.97 -6.73
CA ALA A 378 5.27 -3.80 -8.17
C ALA A 378 6.60 -3.24 -8.68
N GLU A 379 7.09 -3.73 -9.82
CA GLU A 379 8.31 -3.19 -10.44
C GLU A 379 8.18 -1.69 -10.69
N ALA A 380 9.21 -0.92 -10.32
CA ALA A 380 9.28 0.51 -10.55
C ALA A 380 9.06 0.87 -12.03
N ARG A 381 9.45 -0.03 -12.95
CA ARG A 381 9.20 0.10 -14.39
C ARG A 381 7.74 0.35 -14.75
N LYS A 382 6.79 -0.25 -14.03
CA LYS A 382 5.34 -0.03 -14.26
C LYS A 382 4.97 1.45 -14.07
N TRP A 383 5.70 2.16 -13.21
CA TRP A 383 5.55 3.59 -12.99
C TRP A 383 6.43 4.44 -13.91
N THR A 384 7.71 4.09 -14.07
CA THR A 384 8.64 4.88 -14.91
C THR A 384 8.24 4.87 -16.37
N ASP A 385 7.57 3.82 -16.88
CA ASP A 385 6.99 3.80 -18.22
C ASP A 385 5.95 4.92 -18.39
N ILE A 386 5.15 5.22 -17.37
CA ILE A 386 4.17 6.33 -17.39
C ILE A 386 4.90 7.68 -17.42
N GLN A 387 5.90 7.86 -16.54
CA GLN A 387 6.71 9.09 -16.52
C GLN A 387 7.45 9.30 -17.85
N ARG A 388 7.93 8.22 -18.47
CA ARG A 388 8.60 8.24 -19.77
C ARG A 388 7.64 8.65 -20.88
N GLU A 389 6.41 8.15 -20.85
CA GLU A 389 5.38 8.56 -21.81
C GLU A 389 5.05 10.05 -21.68
N ILE A 390 4.88 10.56 -20.46
CA ILE A 390 4.66 12.00 -20.22
C ILE A 390 5.84 12.81 -20.77
N PHE A 391 7.08 12.39 -20.44
CA PHE A 391 8.29 13.05 -20.91
C PHE A 391 8.36 13.13 -22.44
N VAL A 392 7.99 12.05 -23.14
CA VAL A 392 7.93 12.02 -24.62
C VAL A 392 6.88 13.01 -25.13
N ARG A 393 5.67 12.99 -24.57
CA ARG A 393 4.56 13.87 -25.01
C ARG A 393 4.84 15.34 -24.76
N GLU A 394 5.49 15.68 -23.65
CA GLU A 394 5.92 17.06 -23.39
C GLU A 394 6.99 17.51 -24.38
N ALA A 395 7.97 16.65 -24.68
CA ALA A 395 9.02 16.93 -25.66
C ALA A 395 8.47 17.16 -27.08
N GLU A 396 7.50 16.35 -27.52
CA GLU A 396 6.83 16.48 -28.83
C GLU A 396 6.11 17.82 -29.00
N LEU A 397 5.57 18.37 -27.91
CA LEU A 397 4.87 19.67 -27.93
C LEU A 397 5.83 20.87 -27.99
N GLY A 398 7.14 20.63 -28.17
CA GLY A 398 8.17 21.68 -28.13
C GLY A 398 8.34 22.29 -26.73
N ARG A 399 7.67 21.71 -25.73
CA ARG A 399 7.78 22.06 -24.32
C ARG A 399 8.90 21.22 -23.76
N ARG A 400 10.13 21.56 -24.14
CA ARG A 400 11.31 20.77 -23.79
C ARG A 400 11.28 20.43 -22.28
N PRO A 401 11.33 19.16 -21.91
CA PRO A 401 11.78 18.77 -20.60
C PRO A 401 13.32 18.85 -20.65
N ALA A 402 13.85 20.07 -20.73
CA ALA A 402 15.24 20.24 -20.35
C ALA A 402 15.33 19.89 -18.85
N PRO A 403 16.47 19.34 -18.39
CA PRO A 403 16.77 19.26 -16.98
C PRO A 403 16.45 20.64 -16.33
N GLN A 404 15.35 20.71 -15.57
CA GLN A 404 14.64 21.96 -15.25
C GLN A 404 15.51 22.90 -14.42
N GLN A 405 15.81 24.09 -14.97
CA GLN A 405 16.29 25.21 -14.16
C GLN A 405 15.08 25.97 -13.60
N PRO A 406 15.18 26.59 -12.41
CA PRO A 406 14.12 27.46 -11.88
C PRO A 406 13.77 28.56 -12.89
N GLY A 407 12.51 28.62 -13.34
CA GLY A 407 11.97 29.66 -14.23
C GLY A 407 11.67 29.25 -15.68
N ASP A 408 11.82 27.96 -16.05
CA ASP A 408 11.30 27.45 -17.32
C ASP A 408 9.81 27.07 -17.17
N PRO A 409 8.88 27.66 -17.95
CA PRO A 409 7.45 27.44 -17.78
C PRO A 409 7.03 26.03 -18.23
N VAL A 410 6.93 25.08 -17.29
CA VAL A 410 6.45 23.69 -17.49
C VAL A 410 4.97 23.52 -17.08
N THR A 411 4.18 24.60 -17.02
CA THR A 411 2.75 24.51 -16.71
C THR A 411 1.94 24.49 -18.01
N GLY A 412 1.83 23.33 -18.66
CA GLY A 412 1.05 23.28 -19.91
C GLY A 412 0.53 21.93 -20.37
N PHE A 413 1.15 20.81 -20.01
CA PHE A 413 0.60 19.50 -20.38
C PHE A 413 -0.65 19.19 -19.54
N PHE A 414 -0.53 19.36 -18.23
CA PHE A 414 -1.66 19.35 -17.31
C PHE A 414 -1.98 20.76 -16.78
N PRO A 415 -3.27 21.14 -16.71
CA PRO A 415 -3.69 22.46 -16.23
C PRO A 415 -3.52 22.60 -14.71
N ALA A 416 -3.52 23.83 -14.21
CA ALA A 416 -3.40 24.12 -12.77
C ALA A 416 -4.49 23.45 -11.90
N LEU A 417 -5.64 23.15 -12.51
CA LEU A 417 -6.77 22.49 -11.87
C LEU A 417 -6.65 20.96 -11.82
N GLN A 418 -5.62 20.38 -12.46
CA GLN A 418 -5.40 18.93 -12.50
C GLN A 418 -5.29 18.35 -11.09
N ARG A 419 -6.10 17.33 -10.84
CA ARG A 419 -6.10 16.53 -9.60
C ARG A 419 -5.23 15.29 -9.78
N PRO A 420 -4.69 14.73 -8.69
CA PRO A 420 -4.10 13.41 -8.74
C PRO A 420 -5.15 12.38 -9.20
N SER A 421 -4.75 11.51 -10.12
CA SER A 421 -5.55 10.35 -10.57
C SER A 421 -4.98 9.04 -10.07
N VAL A 422 -3.66 8.96 -9.87
CA VAL A 422 -2.98 7.81 -9.29
C VAL A 422 -1.95 8.30 -8.29
N VAL A 423 -1.99 7.76 -7.09
CA VAL A 423 -1.03 8.06 -6.02
C VAL A 423 -0.41 6.74 -5.56
N SER A 424 0.90 6.60 -5.68
CA SER A 424 1.66 5.56 -4.99
C SER A 424 2.26 6.16 -3.73
N VAL A 425 2.08 5.52 -2.57
CA VAL A 425 2.73 5.90 -1.32
C VAL A 425 3.51 4.72 -0.78
N THR A 426 4.81 4.90 -0.61
CA THR A 426 5.74 3.86 -0.13
C THR A 426 6.54 4.38 1.05
N SER A 427 6.76 3.55 2.07
CA SER A 427 7.56 3.93 3.24
C SER A 427 8.98 4.31 2.81
N ALA A 428 9.46 5.47 3.23
CA ALA A 428 10.78 6.00 2.92
C ALA A 428 11.83 5.30 3.79
N LEU A 429 12.91 4.83 3.18
CA LEU A 429 14.02 4.25 3.95
C LEU A 429 14.86 5.32 4.67
N SER A 430 15.21 6.39 3.96
CA SER A 430 16.23 7.36 4.39
C SER A 430 15.93 8.76 3.90
N PHE A 431 16.50 9.76 4.57
CA PHE A 431 16.54 11.14 4.11
C PHE A 431 17.99 11.59 3.86
N PRO A 432 18.29 12.33 2.77
CA PRO A 432 17.46 12.56 1.60
C PRO A 432 17.33 11.28 0.75
N PRO A 433 16.64 11.30 -0.40
CA PRO A 433 16.66 10.19 -1.35
C PRO A 433 18.05 9.69 -1.70
N GLY A 434 18.26 8.38 -1.56
CA GLY A 434 19.57 7.74 -1.64
C GLY A 434 20.54 8.00 -0.46
N GLY A 435 20.06 8.53 0.68
CA GLY A 435 20.82 8.75 1.92
C GLY A 435 21.84 9.92 1.88
N LEU A 436 22.43 10.25 3.01
CA LEU A 436 23.46 11.29 3.16
C LEU A 436 24.83 10.84 2.63
N ARG A 437 25.46 11.66 1.78
CA ARG A 437 26.85 11.48 1.32
C ARG A 437 27.81 12.15 2.31
N PRO A 438 29.09 11.72 2.41
CA PRO A 438 30.09 12.41 3.22
C PRO A 438 30.22 13.91 2.89
N GLY A 439 30.10 14.27 1.60
CA GLY A 439 30.08 15.66 1.15
C GLY A 439 28.84 16.44 1.62
N ASP A 440 27.68 15.78 1.71
CA ASP A 440 26.45 16.40 2.24
C ASP A 440 26.67 16.78 3.71
N CYS A 441 27.24 15.87 4.51
CA CYS A 441 27.52 16.13 5.92
C CYS A 441 28.59 17.20 6.14
N ALA A 442 29.64 17.23 5.31
CA ALA A 442 30.62 18.30 5.34
C ALA A 442 29.96 19.65 5.06
N TRP A 443 29.08 19.73 4.05
CA TRP A 443 28.36 20.95 3.71
C TRP A 443 27.35 21.36 4.79
N ILE A 444 26.57 20.43 5.35
CA ILE A 444 25.64 20.68 6.46
C ILE A 444 26.39 21.26 7.66
N GLY A 445 27.61 20.77 7.93
CA GLY A 445 28.46 21.25 9.03
C GLY A 445 29.05 22.65 8.85
N LEU A 446 28.94 23.26 7.65
CA LEU A 446 29.50 24.58 7.38
C LEU A 446 28.73 25.68 8.10
N ASP A 447 29.40 26.44 8.96
CA ASP A 447 28.88 27.65 9.58
C ASP A 447 29.39 28.89 8.83
N VAL A 448 28.86 29.07 7.61
CA VAL A 448 29.17 30.19 6.72
C VAL A 448 27.89 31.01 6.51
N ASP A 449 28.02 32.34 6.46
CA ASP A 449 26.92 33.25 6.18
C ASP A 449 26.79 33.44 4.65
N ASP A 450 26.01 32.57 4.01
CA ASP A 450 25.74 32.58 2.58
C ASP A 450 24.24 32.38 2.29
N GLN A 451 23.84 32.38 1.01
CA GLN A 451 22.45 32.17 0.58
C GLN A 451 21.83 30.83 1.04
N PHE A 452 22.66 29.85 1.40
CA PHE A 452 22.23 28.52 1.82
C PHE A 452 22.18 28.33 3.33
N LYS A 453 22.56 29.33 4.13
CA LYS A 453 22.52 29.26 5.60
C LYS A 453 21.17 28.77 6.11
N ARG A 454 20.09 29.31 5.57
CA ARG A 454 18.72 28.91 5.93
C ARG A 454 18.45 27.45 5.60
N ALA A 455 18.89 26.97 4.44
CA ALA A 455 18.72 25.58 4.03
C ALA A 455 19.53 24.62 4.94
N ARG A 456 20.78 24.96 5.26
CA ARG A 456 21.60 24.19 6.20
C ARG A 456 20.94 24.10 7.58
N GLU A 457 20.39 25.19 8.08
CA GLU A 457 19.71 25.19 9.37
C GLU A 457 18.43 24.35 9.37
N LEU A 458 17.61 24.45 8.31
CA LEU A 458 16.43 23.60 8.15
C LEU A 458 16.81 22.11 8.10
N ILE A 459 17.89 21.77 7.38
CA ILE A 459 18.39 20.39 7.30
C ILE A 459 18.91 19.93 8.67
N ARG A 460 19.65 20.76 9.42
CA ARG A 460 20.12 20.39 10.77
C ARG A 460 18.97 20.13 11.72
N ILE A 461 17.94 20.98 11.70
CA ILE A 461 16.73 20.80 12.52
C ILE A 461 16.02 19.50 12.13
N GLY A 462 15.83 19.26 10.82
CA GLY A 462 15.24 18.03 10.31
C GLY A 462 16.03 16.79 10.71
N LEU A 463 17.36 16.83 10.54
CA LEU A 463 18.24 15.72 10.91
C LEU A 463 18.28 15.46 12.41
N ALA A 464 18.20 16.49 13.25
CA ALA A 464 18.10 16.30 14.69
C ALA A 464 16.81 15.55 15.09
N HIS A 465 15.70 15.81 14.39
CA HIS A 465 14.44 15.07 14.60
C HIS A 465 14.48 13.65 14.05
N THR A 466 15.19 13.41 12.94
CA THR A 466 15.33 12.07 12.36
C THR A 466 16.41 11.23 13.04
N ASP A 467 17.47 11.85 13.60
CA ASP A 467 18.53 11.14 14.33
C ASP A 467 17.92 10.26 15.45
N ASP A 468 16.90 10.76 16.14
CA ASP A 468 16.13 9.98 17.12
C ASP A 468 15.30 8.87 16.46
N MET A 469 14.69 9.11 15.29
CA MET A 469 14.00 8.05 14.50
C MET A 469 14.95 6.90 14.12
N PHE A 470 16.22 7.19 13.85
CA PHE A 470 17.22 6.17 13.49
C PHE A 470 17.83 5.45 14.69
N THR A 471 17.80 6.04 15.89
CA THR A 471 18.31 5.38 17.11
C THR A 471 17.45 4.20 17.57
N THR A 472 16.14 4.24 17.30
CA THR A 472 15.21 3.11 17.52
C THR A 472 15.22 2.10 16.37
N GLY A 473 15.90 2.43 15.27
CA GLY A 473 15.87 1.73 14.00
C GLY A 473 14.66 2.16 13.17
N VAL A 474 14.88 2.62 11.94
CA VAL A 474 13.78 2.90 11.01
C VAL A 474 12.94 1.65 10.86
N ASP A 475 11.66 1.84 11.09
CA ASP A 475 10.63 0.86 10.84
C ASP A 475 10.15 1.10 9.41
N TYR A 476 10.92 0.60 8.44
CA TYR A 476 10.63 0.72 7.01
C TYR A 476 10.09 -0.59 6.43
N ASP A 477 9.52 -0.51 5.22
CA ASP A 477 9.03 -1.69 4.50
C ASP A 477 10.19 -2.55 3.95
N PHE A 478 10.64 -3.48 4.79
CA PHE A 478 11.62 -4.51 4.39
C PHE A 478 11.14 -5.36 3.22
N ALA A 479 9.82 -5.63 3.12
CA ALA A 479 9.28 -6.53 2.11
C ALA A 479 9.40 -5.93 0.69
N THR A 480 9.08 -4.65 0.52
CA THR A 480 9.19 -4.01 -0.80
C THR A 480 10.57 -3.41 -1.08
N HIS A 481 11.32 -3.00 -0.06
CA HIS A 481 12.63 -2.39 -0.24
C HIS A 481 13.76 -3.41 -0.42
N ASP A 482 13.83 -4.44 0.43
CA ASP A 482 14.98 -5.38 0.45
C ASP A 482 14.64 -6.74 -0.13
N LEU A 483 13.49 -7.29 0.29
CA LEU A 483 13.07 -8.63 -0.07
C LEU A 483 12.79 -8.68 -1.58
N PHE A 484 11.93 -7.79 -2.09
CA PHE A 484 11.54 -7.76 -3.51
C PHE A 484 12.73 -7.74 -4.51
N PRO A 485 13.73 -6.82 -4.39
CA PRO A 485 14.86 -6.81 -5.32
C PRO A 485 15.73 -8.06 -5.26
N THR A 486 15.88 -8.65 -4.07
CA THR A 486 16.65 -9.87 -3.86
C THR A 486 16.15 -11.02 -4.75
N PHE A 487 14.84 -11.11 -4.99
CA PHE A 487 14.26 -12.14 -5.87
C PHE A 487 14.46 -11.88 -7.35
N LYS A 488 14.64 -10.61 -7.71
CA LYS A 488 15.01 -10.21 -9.06
C LYS A 488 16.52 -10.32 -9.26
N LEU A 489 17.23 -11.01 -8.37
CA LEU A 489 18.68 -11.19 -8.37
C LEU A 489 19.43 -9.87 -8.23
N ASP A 490 18.84 -8.91 -7.51
CA ASP A 490 19.49 -7.66 -7.10
C ASP A 490 19.72 -7.68 -5.60
N PHE A 491 20.96 -7.97 -5.20
CA PHE A 491 21.33 -8.16 -3.80
C PHE A 491 21.85 -6.87 -3.15
N ARG A 492 21.90 -5.74 -3.88
CA ARG A 492 22.38 -4.46 -3.34
C ARG A 492 21.51 -3.96 -2.16
N PRO A 493 20.17 -4.02 -2.21
CA PRO A 493 19.34 -3.63 -1.06
C PRO A 493 19.55 -4.56 0.14
N ALA A 494 19.62 -5.88 -0.09
CA ALA A 494 19.96 -6.84 0.97
C ALA A 494 21.35 -6.60 1.59
N ALA A 495 22.33 -6.18 0.79
CA ALA A 495 23.65 -5.79 1.28
C ALA A 495 23.57 -4.58 2.23
N ALA A 496 22.76 -3.57 1.88
CA ALA A 496 22.52 -2.40 2.72
C ALA A 496 21.80 -2.80 4.03
N TYR A 497 20.82 -3.71 3.97
CA TYR A 497 20.19 -4.28 5.15
C TYR A 497 21.20 -4.97 6.08
N LEU A 498 22.09 -5.80 5.54
CA LEU A 498 23.14 -6.46 6.33
C LEU A 498 24.11 -5.44 6.97
N ASP A 499 24.46 -4.36 6.28
CA ASP A 499 25.27 -3.29 6.88
C ASP A 499 24.52 -2.58 8.01
N ARG A 500 23.21 -2.34 7.87
CA ARG A 500 22.35 -1.81 8.94
C ARG A 500 22.32 -2.73 10.16
N VAL A 501 22.15 -4.03 9.95
CA VAL A 501 22.16 -5.02 11.05
C VAL A 501 23.51 -5.01 11.77
N ALA A 502 24.62 -5.01 11.02
CA ALA A 502 25.96 -4.89 11.61
C ALA A 502 26.13 -3.57 12.38
N ALA A 503 25.64 -2.45 11.83
CA ALA A 503 25.66 -1.15 12.48
C ALA A 503 24.95 -1.15 13.84
N ARG A 504 23.76 -1.73 13.90
CA ARG A 504 22.98 -1.84 15.14
C ARG A 504 23.71 -2.66 16.20
N LEU A 505 24.28 -3.82 15.82
CA LEU A 505 25.06 -4.67 16.73
C LEU A 505 26.34 -3.99 17.24
N GLU A 506 26.88 -3.05 16.47
CA GLU A 506 28.03 -2.23 16.83
C GLU A 506 27.65 -0.97 17.61
N HIS A 507 26.36 -0.75 17.88
CA HIS A 507 25.82 0.48 18.49
C HIS A 507 26.23 1.76 17.74
N ARG A 508 26.29 1.69 16.40
CA ARG A 508 26.55 2.83 15.51
C ARG A 508 25.36 3.09 14.60
N GLN A 509 25.30 4.30 14.04
CA GLN A 509 24.35 4.57 12.95
C GLN A 509 24.79 3.90 11.65
N PRO A 510 23.84 3.40 10.83
CA PRO A 510 24.13 2.98 9.47
C PRO A 510 24.67 4.11 8.61
N SER A 511 25.39 3.76 7.55
CA SER A 511 25.88 4.77 6.61
C SER A 511 24.72 5.42 5.86
N GLY A 512 24.79 6.75 5.67
CA GLY A 512 23.79 7.50 4.92
C GLY A 512 22.54 7.94 5.70
N GLU A 513 22.41 7.61 6.98
CA GLU A 513 21.22 7.99 7.76
C GLU A 513 21.44 9.18 8.70
N SER A 514 22.70 9.45 9.07
CA SER A 514 23.04 10.55 9.98
C SER A 514 24.40 11.16 9.63
N CYS A 515 24.55 12.46 9.94
CA CYS A 515 25.84 13.15 9.88
C CYS A 515 26.64 13.07 11.18
N LYS A 516 26.11 12.41 12.22
CA LYS A 516 26.78 12.25 13.49
C LYS A 516 27.96 11.28 13.34
N ALA A 517 29.15 11.72 13.73
CA ALA A 517 30.33 10.86 13.78
C ALA A 517 30.22 9.90 14.98
N TYR A 518 30.44 8.61 14.73
CA TYR A 518 30.49 7.57 15.76
C TYR A 518 31.92 7.07 15.95
N PRO A 519 32.34 6.74 17.19
CA PRO A 519 33.63 6.11 17.43
C PRO A 519 33.70 4.75 16.70
N PRO A 520 34.90 4.28 16.33
CA PRO A 520 35.05 2.97 15.71
C PRO A 520 34.52 1.88 16.67
N PRO A 521 33.96 0.78 16.14
CA PRO A 521 33.46 -0.31 16.97
C PRO A 521 34.60 -0.89 17.81
N GLY A 522 34.30 -1.24 19.06
CA GLY A 522 35.23 -1.99 19.89
C GLY A 522 35.63 -3.31 19.22
N ALA A 523 36.85 -3.80 19.49
CA ALA A 523 37.38 -4.99 18.81
C ALA A 523 36.46 -6.22 18.90
N ALA A 524 35.78 -6.40 20.05
CA ALA A 524 34.81 -7.47 20.24
C ALA A 524 33.60 -7.34 19.30
N ALA A 525 32.98 -6.15 19.23
CA ALA A 525 31.86 -5.89 18.35
C ALA A 525 32.26 -6.09 16.88
N ALA A 526 33.41 -5.53 16.47
CA ALA A 526 33.94 -5.68 15.11
C ALA A 526 34.22 -7.16 14.74
N LEU A 527 34.73 -7.97 15.68
CA LEU A 527 34.92 -9.40 15.47
C LEU A 527 33.59 -10.16 15.34
N THR A 528 32.59 -9.81 16.14
CA THR A 528 31.26 -10.45 16.10
C THR A 528 30.46 -10.10 14.84
N THR A 529 30.61 -8.89 14.31
CA THR A 529 29.90 -8.45 13.10
C THR A 529 30.65 -8.71 11.81
N LEU A 530 31.93 -9.11 11.88
CA LEU A 530 32.75 -9.43 10.70
C LEU A 530 32.06 -10.39 9.71
N PRO A 531 31.38 -11.48 10.14
CA PRO A 531 30.67 -12.35 9.20
C PRO A 531 29.54 -11.64 8.46
N ILE A 532 28.78 -10.79 9.16
CA ILE A 532 27.66 -10.02 8.58
C ILE A 532 28.20 -8.99 7.59
N ARG A 533 29.29 -8.30 7.91
CA ARG A 533 29.95 -7.35 7.01
C ARG A 533 30.55 -8.02 5.77
N ALA A 534 31.13 -9.21 5.95
CA ALA A 534 31.62 -10.00 4.82
C ALA A 534 30.47 -10.42 3.90
N LEU A 535 29.34 -10.86 4.45
CA LEU A 535 28.13 -11.17 3.68
C LEU A 535 27.56 -9.94 2.98
N SER A 536 27.49 -8.79 3.66
CA SER A 536 27.09 -7.51 3.07
C SER A 536 27.97 -7.15 1.86
N SER A 537 29.29 -7.25 2.03
CA SER A 537 30.24 -6.96 0.94
C SER A 537 30.06 -7.94 -0.23
N LEU A 538 29.92 -9.23 0.06
CA LEU A 538 29.69 -10.26 -0.97
C LEU A 538 28.37 -10.05 -1.72
N ALA A 539 27.30 -9.70 -1.01
CA ALA A 539 26.00 -9.41 -1.60
C ALA A 539 26.07 -8.17 -2.50
N ALA A 540 26.72 -7.09 -2.05
CA ALA A 540 26.88 -5.87 -2.83
C ALA A 540 27.65 -6.12 -4.15
N THR A 541 28.64 -7.00 -4.12
CA THR A 541 29.51 -7.30 -5.27
C THR A 541 29.21 -8.64 -5.95
N LEU A 542 28.04 -9.24 -5.69
CA LEU A 542 27.73 -10.55 -6.25
C LEU A 542 27.76 -10.48 -7.79
N PRO A 543 28.46 -11.39 -8.49
CA PRO A 543 28.47 -11.39 -9.94
C PRO A 543 27.08 -11.74 -10.49
N PHE A 544 26.75 -11.22 -11.68
CA PHE A 544 25.48 -11.48 -12.40
C PHE A 544 24.22 -10.90 -11.72
N GLN A 545 24.37 -9.83 -10.96
CA GLN A 545 23.21 -9.06 -10.48
C GLN A 545 22.46 -8.39 -11.63
N ALA A 546 21.14 -8.31 -11.51
CA ALA A 546 20.30 -7.62 -12.48
C ALA A 546 20.67 -6.13 -12.54
N SER A 547 21.04 -5.65 -13.73
CA SER A 547 21.50 -4.27 -13.93
C SER A 547 20.36 -3.27 -14.12
N ALA A 548 19.19 -3.74 -14.53
CA ALA A 548 18.00 -2.91 -14.74
C ALA A 548 17.29 -2.62 -13.41
N VAL A 549 17.71 -1.54 -12.74
CA VAL A 549 17.18 -1.12 -11.43
C VAL A 549 15.66 -0.91 -11.46
N GLU A 550 15.10 -0.43 -12.57
CA GLU A 550 13.66 -0.26 -12.74
C GLU A 550 12.87 -1.59 -12.71
N ASP A 551 13.50 -2.71 -13.12
CA ASP A 551 12.89 -4.04 -13.12
C ASP A 551 13.06 -4.77 -11.78
N THR A 552 13.97 -4.29 -10.92
CA THR A 552 14.34 -4.93 -9.64
C THR A 552 13.80 -4.17 -8.43
N HIS A 553 13.74 -2.84 -8.47
CA HIS A 553 13.17 -2.01 -7.41
C HIS A 553 11.65 -1.92 -7.51
N THR A 554 11.01 -1.62 -6.39
CA THR A 554 9.56 -1.40 -6.33
C THR A 554 9.18 0.07 -6.55
N ILE A 555 7.93 0.31 -6.95
CA ILE A 555 7.38 1.67 -7.05
C ILE A 555 7.53 2.37 -5.67
N GLY A 556 8.08 3.59 -5.69
CA GLY A 556 8.38 4.38 -4.50
C GLY A 556 9.75 4.12 -3.84
N ASN A 557 10.42 3.02 -4.19
CA ASN A 557 11.79 2.70 -3.75
C ASN A 557 12.84 2.88 -4.86
N LEU A 558 12.44 3.46 -6.00
CA LEU A 558 13.35 3.93 -7.04
C LEU A 558 13.52 5.45 -6.88
N ASP A 559 14.65 5.85 -6.31
CA ASP A 559 15.01 7.25 -6.16
C ASP A 559 15.70 7.79 -7.42
N PRO A 560 15.36 9.01 -7.87
CA PRO A 560 16.08 9.64 -8.96
C PRO A 560 17.54 9.89 -8.53
N PRO A 561 18.53 9.52 -9.36
CA PRO A 561 19.93 9.65 -9.00
C PRO A 561 20.30 11.13 -8.80
N ARG A 562 20.80 11.44 -7.59
CA ARG A 562 21.28 12.78 -7.27
C ARG A 562 22.54 13.11 -8.10
N PRO A 563 22.66 14.33 -8.63
CA PRO A 563 23.85 14.77 -9.34
C PRO A 563 25.11 14.61 -8.47
N PRO A 564 26.26 14.24 -9.07
CA PRO A 564 27.53 14.09 -8.33
C PRO A 564 28.10 15.44 -7.86
N ALA A 565 27.68 16.53 -8.51
CA ALA A 565 28.02 17.91 -8.15
C ALA A 565 26.76 18.64 -7.68
N GLY A 566 26.90 19.53 -6.70
CA GLY A 566 25.79 20.27 -6.09
C GLY A 566 25.66 19.98 -4.61
N VAL A 567 24.96 20.88 -3.91
CA VAL A 567 24.65 20.74 -2.49
C VAL A 567 23.18 20.37 -2.32
N LEU A 568 22.77 19.95 -1.13
CA LEU A 568 21.37 19.56 -0.87
C LEU A 568 20.35 20.65 -1.21
N ALA A 569 20.77 21.92 -1.20
CA ALA A 569 19.92 23.07 -1.51
C ALA A 569 19.92 23.48 -2.99
N ASP A 570 20.80 22.93 -3.83
CA ASP A 570 20.85 23.25 -5.26
C ASP A 570 20.00 22.25 -6.03
N ALA A 571 18.85 22.68 -6.53
CA ALA A 571 17.96 21.86 -7.35
C ALA A 571 18.57 21.62 -8.73
N VAL A 572 19.51 20.66 -8.80
CA VAL A 572 20.15 20.27 -10.06
C VAL A 572 19.38 19.10 -10.68
N PRO A 573 19.13 19.12 -11.98
CA PRO A 573 18.37 18.05 -12.60
C PRO A 573 19.05 16.67 -12.53
N SER A 574 18.25 15.64 -12.29
CA SER A 574 18.70 14.25 -12.25
C SER A 574 19.17 13.77 -13.63
N ALA A 575 20.22 12.93 -13.64
CA ALA A 575 20.70 12.27 -14.87
C ALA A 575 19.71 11.22 -15.41
N ALA A 576 18.80 10.71 -14.55
CA ALA A 576 17.70 9.85 -14.92
C ALA A 576 16.43 10.37 -14.23
N PRO A 577 15.57 11.14 -14.92
CA PRO A 577 14.44 11.80 -14.29
C PRO A 577 13.24 10.86 -14.17
N PHE A 578 13.41 9.73 -13.48
CA PHE A 578 12.34 8.77 -13.24
C PHE A 578 12.42 8.27 -11.80
N GLY A 579 11.28 7.87 -11.23
CA GLY A 579 11.18 7.41 -9.87
C GLY A 579 10.28 8.31 -9.02
N THR A 580 10.75 8.62 -7.81
CA THR A 580 9.98 9.33 -6.78
C THR A 580 9.82 10.82 -7.12
N THR A 581 8.65 11.37 -6.78
CA THR A 581 8.20 12.69 -7.24
C THR A 581 7.79 13.60 -6.08
N HIS A 582 7.41 13.02 -4.95
CA HIS A 582 6.88 13.72 -3.79
C HIS A 582 7.38 13.07 -2.50
N GLU A 583 7.33 13.82 -1.41
CA GLU A 583 7.52 13.32 -0.04
C GLU A 583 6.26 13.54 0.80
N MET A 584 6.05 12.70 1.80
CA MET A 584 4.95 12.79 2.76
C MET A 584 5.45 12.63 4.19
N LEU A 585 5.08 13.57 5.06
CA LEU A 585 5.47 13.61 6.47
C LEU A 585 4.21 13.77 7.34
N GLY A 586 4.21 13.12 8.50
CA GLY A 586 3.22 13.41 9.55
C GLY A 586 3.36 14.85 10.04
N LEU A 587 2.27 15.44 10.49
CA LEU A 587 2.31 16.79 11.06
C LEU A 587 2.86 16.80 12.49
N GLN A 588 2.75 15.67 13.19
CA GLN A 588 3.28 15.52 14.53
C GLN A 588 4.62 14.78 14.54
N THR A 589 5.32 14.87 15.66
CA THR A 589 6.55 14.12 15.89
C THR A 589 6.29 12.62 15.86
N PHE A 590 7.32 11.84 15.54
CA PHE A 590 7.26 10.38 15.58
C PHE A 590 6.65 9.86 16.89
N GLY A 591 5.73 8.88 16.79
CA GLY A 591 5.01 8.30 17.92
C GLY A 591 3.88 9.14 18.53
N ALA A 592 3.70 10.39 18.09
CA ALA A 592 2.56 11.22 18.50
C ALA A 592 1.31 11.00 17.62
N GLU A 593 1.50 10.50 16.40
CA GLU A 593 0.40 10.13 15.52
C GLU A 593 -0.38 8.94 16.11
N HIS A 594 -1.70 9.09 16.21
CA HIS A 594 -2.55 8.13 16.91
C HIS A 594 -3.24 7.15 15.95
N HIS A 595 -3.18 5.86 16.28
CA HIS A 595 -4.12 4.86 15.78
C HIS A 595 -5.39 4.93 16.63
N ASN A 596 -6.55 5.13 15.99
CA ASN A 596 -7.83 5.11 16.68
C ASN A 596 -8.46 3.71 16.53
N PRO A 597 -8.73 2.99 17.63
CA PRO A 597 -9.34 1.67 17.57
C PRO A 597 -10.72 1.70 16.92
N TYR A 598 -10.99 0.72 16.07
CA TYR A 598 -12.24 0.53 15.34
C TYR A 598 -13.47 0.70 16.24
N ALA A 599 -13.48 0.02 17.38
CA ALA A 599 -14.63 -0.01 18.28
C ALA A 599 -14.97 1.36 18.91
N THR A 600 -14.01 2.29 18.96
CA THR A 600 -14.18 3.63 19.57
C THR A 600 -14.32 4.75 18.54
N LEU A 601 -14.26 4.42 17.24
CA LEU A 601 -14.08 5.41 16.18
C LEU A 601 -15.22 6.43 16.07
N ALA A 602 -16.43 6.05 16.46
CA ALA A 602 -17.60 6.95 16.47
C ALA A 602 -17.41 8.14 17.44
N ASP A 603 -16.71 7.93 18.56
CA ASP A 603 -16.49 8.92 19.62
C ASP A 603 -15.05 9.46 19.66
N ALA A 604 -14.14 8.84 18.89
CA ALA A 604 -12.74 9.22 18.86
C ALA A 604 -12.55 10.71 18.53
N PRO A 605 -11.58 11.40 19.18
CA PRO A 605 -11.23 12.80 18.93
C PRO A 605 -10.42 12.93 17.62
N LEU A 606 -11.06 12.57 16.51
CA LEU A 606 -10.48 12.61 15.17
C LEU A 606 -10.60 14.02 14.58
N ASP A 607 -9.46 14.65 14.29
CA ASP A 607 -9.41 15.89 13.52
C ASP A 607 -9.05 15.58 12.06
N CYS A 608 -10.07 15.53 11.20
CA CYS A 608 -9.93 15.41 9.75
C CYS A 608 -10.75 16.53 9.09
N PRO A 609 -10.30 17.79 9.21
CA PRO A 609 -11.05 18.92 8.70
C PRO A 609 -11.09 18.86 7.18
N ALA A 610 -12.13 19.44 6.58
CA ALA A 610 -12.17 19.59 5.13
C ALA A 610 -11.05 20.54 4.68
N THR A 611 -10.46 20.25 3.52
CA THR A 611 -9.28 20.95 2.98
C THR A 611 -9.49 21.51 1.57
N ASP A 612 -10.65 22.08 1.30
CA ASP A 612 -11.02 22.62 -0.01
C ASP A 612 -9.99 23.67 -0.51
N GLY A 613 -9.65 23.59 -1.80
CA GLY A 613 -8.75 24.47 -2.54
C GLY A 613 -7.27 24.42 -2.17
N TRP A 614 -6.85 23.48 -1.30
CA TRP A 614 -5.51 23.48 -0.72
C TRP A 614 -4.40 23.35 -1.77
N LEU A 615 -4.59 22.49 -2.78
CA LEU A 615 -3.58 22.20 -3.78
C LEU A 615 -3.37 23.39 -4.73
N VAL A 616 -4.45 24.10 -5.08
CA VAL A 616 -4.37 25.33 -5.88
C VAL A 616 -3.61 26.42 -5.12
N ARG A 617 -3.87 26.57 -3.81
CA ARG A 617 -3.13 27.53 -2.97
C ARG A 617 -1.65 27.18 -2.89
N ALA A 618 -1.32 25.92 -2.65
CA ALA A 618 0.07 25.47 -2.55
C ALA A 618 0.86 25.72 -3.85
N ARG A 619 0.25 25.44 -5.01
CA ARG A 619 0.84 25.75 -6.33
C ARG A 619 0.97 27.26 -6.56
N ALA A 620 -0.06 28.04 -6.26
CA ALA A 620 -0.05 29.49 -6.43
C ALA A 620 0.99 30.19 -5.54
N ALA A 621 1.25 29.67 -4.34
CA ALA A 621 2.29 30.15 -3.44
C ALA A 621 3.73 29.95 -3.98
N ARG A 622 3.87 29.16 -5.05
CA ARG A 622 5.12 28.90 -5.77
C ARG A 622 5.09 29.43 -7.19
N ALA A 623 4.32 30.49 -7.46
CA ALA A 623 4.28 31.12 -8.79
C ALA A 623 5.65 31.61 -9.28
N ASP A 624 6.59 31.91 -8.37
CA ASP A 624 7.99 32.25 -8.65
C ASP A 624 8.80 31.07 -9.24
N GLN A 625 8.31 29.84 -9.04
CA GLN A 625 8.93 28.59 -9.48
C GLN A 625 7.96 27.79 -10.37
N ASP A 626 7.07 28.46 -11.09
CA ASP A 626 6.08 27.82 -11.98
C ASP A 626 5.19 26.77 -11.26
N GLY A 627 4.96 26.98 -9.97
CA GLY A 627 4.24 26.08 -9.09
C GLY A 627 5.07 24.90 -8.58
N LEU A 628 6.33 24.72 -8.98
CA LEU A 628 7.19 23.64 -8.50
C LEU A 628 7.52 23.80 -7.01
N PHE A 629 8.01 22.72 -6.39
CA PHE A 629 8.35 22.70 -4.95
C PHE A 629 7.24 23.21 -4.02
N TRP A 630 5.98 22.96 -4.39
CA TRP A 630 4.85 23.29 -3.54
C TRP A 630 4.83 22.39 -2.30
N ASP A 631 4.35 22.97 -1.20
CA ASP A 631 4.27 22.33 0.10
C ASP A 631 2.82 22.42 0.59
N SER A 632 2.18 21.29 0.81
CA SER A 632 0.82 21.29 1.36
C SER A 632 0.72 21.92 2.75
N ALA A 633 1.80 22.11 3.51
CA ALA A 633 1.75 22.89 4.76
C ALA A 633 1.57 24.40 4.51
N SER A 634 1.76 24.89 3.27
CA SER A 634 1.60 26.31 2.90
C SER A 634 0.16 26.78 2.78
N LEU A 635 -0.79 26.10 3.44
CA LEU A 635 -2.24 26.28 3.28
C LEU A 635 -2.82 27.60 3.76
N ALA A 636 -2.03 28.44 4.44
CA ALA A 636 -2.51 29.68 5.04
C ALA A 636 -3.28 30.51 4.00
N PRO A 637 -4.61 30.65 4.12
CA PRO A 637 -5.36 31.44 3.18
C PRO A 637 -4.93 32.90 3.29
N THR A 638 -4.92 33.64 2.18
CA THR A 638 -4.62 35.08 2.16
C THR A 638 -5.66 35.91 2.92
N ALA A 639 -6.82 35.33 3.25
CA ALA A 639 -7.85 35.88 4.12
C ALA A 639 -8.35 34.82 5.12
N ALA A 640 -8.55 35.20 6.38
CA ALA A 640 -8.93 34.29 7.45
C ALA A 640 -10.33 33.67 7.22
N GLY A 641 -10.44 32.33 7.31
CA GLY A 641 -11.69 31.66 7.70
C GLY A 641 -12.63 31.16 6.60
N GLY A 642 -12.14 30.85 5.39
CA GLY A 642 -12.98 30.16 4.39
C GLY A 642 -13.49 28.82 4.92
N ALA A 643 -14.81 28.61 4.89
CA ALA A 643 -15.41 27.33 5.29
C ALA A 643 -14.78 26.18 4.50
N GLY A 644 -14.35 25.13 5.21
CA GLY A 644 -13.72 23.96 4.60
C GLY A 644 -12.25 24.14 4.21
N GLN A 645 -11.56 25.18 4.68
CA GLN A 645 -10.11 25.40 4.43
C GLN A 645 -9.25 25.03 5.65
N GLY A 646 -9.48 23.86 6.23
CA GLY A 646 -8.65 23.31 7.30
C GLY A 646 -7.24 22.93 6.83
N MET A 647 -6.39 22.55 7.77
CA MET A 647 -5.04 22.03 7.48
C MET A 647 -5.11 20.59 6.95
N PRO A 648 -4.22 20.15 6.04
CA PRO A 648 -4.16 18.76 5.63
C PRO A 648 -3.69 17.90 6.79
N ALA A 649 -4.14 16.65 6.85
CA ALA A 649 -3.76 15.73 7.93
C ALA A 649 -2.29 15.28 7.87
N VAL A 650 -1.65 15.41 6.70
CA VAL A 650 -0.23 15.13 6.48
C VAL A 650 0.38 16.21 5.59
N ARG A 651 1.68 16.42 5.72
CA ARG A 651 2.43 17.31 4.84
C ARG A 651 2.92 16.54 3.61
N ILE A 652 2.31 16.79 2.47
CA ILE A 652 2.77 16.40 1.13
C ILE A 652 3.65 17.51 0.54
N LEU A 653 4.82 17.14 0.03
CA LEU A 653 5.80 18.00 -0.64
C LEU A 653 5.94 17.56 -2.09
N HIS A 654 5.85 18.49 -3.04
CA HIS A 654 6.18 18.23 -4.44
C HIS A 654 7.67 18.42 -4.72
N GLY A 655 8.25 17.50 -5.48
CA GLY A 655 9.70 17.40 -5.60
C GLY A 655 10.34 16.89 -4.31
N LEU A 656 11.66 17.00 -4.27
CA LEU A 656 12.49 16.53 -3.17
C LEU A 656 13.25 17.73 -2.61
N PRO A 657 12.56 18.68 -1.95
CA PRO A 657 13.21 19.88 -1.44
C PRO A 657 14.26 19.42 -0.43
N LEU A 658 15.52 19.83 -0.62
CA LEU A 658 16.68 19.41 0.18
C LEU A 658 17.33 18.06 -0.24
N ALA A 659 17.01 17.54 -1.43
CA ALA A 659 17.74 16.40 -2.01
C ALA A 659 18.84 16.80 -3.00
N GLY A 660 19.01 18.09 -3.30
CA GLY A 660 19.92 18.55 -4.36
C GLY A 660 19.50 18.10 -5.76
N SER A 661 18.22 17.75 -5.94
CA SER A 661 17.64 17.35 -7.22
C SER A 661 16.45 18.24 -7.60
N ALA A 662 16.35 18.61 -8.88
CA ALA A 662 15.14 19.23 -9.43
C ALA A 662 13.96 18.23 -9.43
N PRO A 663 12.70 18.70 -9.43
CA PRO A 663 11.54 17.82 -9.44
C PRO A 663 11.51 17.01 -10.72
N ILE A 664 11.08 15.76 -10.61
CA ILE A 664 11.01 14.84 -11.74
C ILE A 664 9.82 15.15 -12.64
N THR A 665 8.73 15.61 -12.05
CA THR A 665 7.46 15.91 -12.71
C THR A 665 7.13 17.38 -12.61
N GLY A 666 6.28 17.86 -13.53
CA GLY A 666 5.70 19.21 -13.42
C GLY A 666 4.74 19.35 -12.23
N ALA A 667 4.49 20.58 -11.79
CA ALA A 667 3.68 20.89 -10.60
C ALA A 667 2.23 20.34 -10.64
N ASN A 668 1.71 20.14 -11.86
CA ASN A 668 0.33 19.72 -12.14
C ASN A 668 0.20 18.23 -12.51
N ASP A 669 1.27 17.45 -12.41
CA ASP A 669 1.25 16.04 -12.76
C ASP A 669 0.21 15.26 -11.92
N PRO A 670 -0.69 14.46 -12.55
CA PRO A 670 -1.71 13.70 -11.85
C PRO A 670 -1.21 12.36 -11.28
N PHE A 671 0.05 11.99 -11.51
CA PHE A 671 0.67 10.75 -11.05
C PHE A 671 1.68 11.04 -9.94
N TRP A 672 1.29 10.78 -8.70
CA TRP A 672 2.14 11.07 -7.54
C TRP A 672 2.81 9.79 -7.04
N ASN A 673 4.13 9.69 -7.22
CA ASN A 673 4.95 8.66 -6.58
C ASN A 673 5.59 9.25 -5.32
N ILE A 674 4.97 8.96 -4.19
CA ILE A 674 5.25 9.57 -2.90
C ILE A 674 6.08 8.63 -2.03
N ARG A 675 7.14 9.17 -1.46
CA ARG A 675 7.86 8.55 -0.35
C ARG A 675 7.36 9.10 0.98
N ALA A 676 6.86 8.24 1.85
CA ALA A 676 6.29 8.64 3.12
C ALA A 676 7.20 8.24 4.29
N PHE A 677 7.51 9.19 5.17
CA PHE A 677 8.32 8.92 6.36
C PHE A 677 7.51 8.19 7.43
N ASP A 678 8.18 7.60 8.41
CA ASP A 678 7.53 6.71 9.40
C ASP A 678 6.40 7.39 10.20
N ASN A 679 6.43 8.71 10.36
CA ASN A 679 5.35 9.45 11.00
C ASN A 679 4.13 9.70 10.09
N ALA A 680 4.16 9.28 8.83
CA ALA A 680 3.02 9.28 7.91
C ALA A 680 2.64 7.88 7.44
N LEU A 681 3.64 7.01 7.19
CA LEU A 681 3.48 5.62 6.79
C LEU A 681 4.71 4.85 7.27
N SER A 682 4.59 4.18 8.41
CA SER A 682 5.66 3.33 8.94
C SER A 682 5.51 1.90 8.42
N ARG A 683 6.61 1.20 8.12
CA ARG A 683 6.63 -0.22 7.73
C ARG A 683 5.76 -0.56 6.51
N HIS A 684 5.64 -1.86 6.25
CA HIS A 684 4.74 -2.42 5.25
C HIS A 684 3.25 -2.20 5.59
N ASP A 685 2.90 -2.32 6.88
CA ASP A 685 1.51 -2.37 7.37
C ASP A 685 1.05 -1.08 8.09
N GLY A 686 1.89 -0.06 8.19
CA GLY A 686 1.56 1.16 8.94
C GLY A 686 0.73 2.20 8.19
N TYR A 687 -0.07 1.74 7.22
CA TYR A 687 -1.09 2.55 6.55
C TYR A 687 -2.34 2.79 7.42
N ARG A 688 -2.30 2.37 8.69
CA ARG A 688 -3.42 2.46 9.63
C ARG A 688 -3.45 3.75 10.46
N LEU A 689 -2.54 4.68 10.22
CA LEU A 689 -2.53 5.98 10.90
C LEU A 689 -3.76 6.78 10.47
N SER A 690 -4.52 7.31 11.43
CA SER A 690 -5.75 8.07 11.12
C SER A 690 -5.46 9.32 10.26
N SER A 691 -4.28 9.93 10.42
CA SER A 691 -3.81 11.05 9.60
C SER A 691 -3.57 10.63 8.15
N PHE A 692 -2.95 9.47 7.91
CA PHE A 692 -2.78 8.89 6.58
C PHE A 692 -4.14 8.60 5.91
N ILE A 693 -5.04 7.91 6.63
CA ILE A 693 -6.38 7.57 6.12
C ILE A 693 -7.15 8.86 5.79
N CYS A 694 -7.06 9.89 6.64
CA CYS A 694 -7.66 11.20 6.38
C CYS A 694 -7.08 11.85 5.13
N ALA A 695 -5.76 11.91 5.00
CA ALA A 695 -5.09 12.55 3.87
C ALA A 695 -5.48 11.92 2.53
N ILE A 696 -5.49 10.59 2.46
CA ILE A 696 -5.86 9.86 1.24
C ILE A 696 -7.34 10.07 0.89
N ASN A 697 -8.25 9.97 1.86
CA ASN A 697 -9.68 10.20 1.61
C ASN A 697 -9.98 11.66 1.25
N ALA A 698 -9.28 12.64 1.84
CA ALA A 698 -9.45 14.06 1.55
C ALA A 698 -9.18 14.40 0.07
N LEU A 699 -8.29 13.67 -0.62
CA LEU A 699 -8.04 13.87 -2.06
C LEU A 699 -9.30 13.67 -2.94
N VAL A 700 -10.25 12.86 -2.47
CA VAL A 700 -11.51 12.54 -3.16
C VAL A 700 -12.71 13.24 -2.52
N MET A 701 -12.77 13.29 -1.19
CA MET A 701 -13.89 13.87 -0.45
C MET A 701 -13.94 15.40 -0.56
N ASP A 702 -12.78 16.06 -0.63
CA ASP A 702 -12.66 17.51 -0.62
C ASP A 702 -12.41 18.07 -2.02
N ASP A 703 -12.73 19.35 -2.21
CA ASP A 703 -12.52 20.08 -3.45
C ASP A 703 -11.11 20.68 -3.47
N ILE A 704 -10.09 19.82 -3.40
CA ILE A 704 -8.67 20.23 -3.30
C ILE A 704 -8.23 21.10 -4.49
N THR A 705 -8.92 20.94 -5.63
CA THR A 705 -8.99 21.90 -6.74
C THR A 705 -10.48 22.19 -7.02
N PRO A 706 -10.84 23.38 -7.54
CA PRO A 706 -12.24 23.80 -7.69
C PRO A 706 -13.05 22.99 -8.73
N ASP A 707 -12.43 22.10 -9.51
CA ASP A 707 -13.13 21.17 -10.39
C ASP A 707 -13.29 19.80 -9.71
N ARG A 708 -14.53 19.26 -9.73
CA ARG A 708 -14.80 17.88 -9.30
C ARG A 708 -14.67 16.95 -10.50
N PRO A 709 -13.85 15.87 -10.42
CA PRO A 709 -13.80 14.90 -11.49
C PRO A 709 -15.09 14.09 -11.48
N ALA A 710 -15.81 14.11 -12.61
CA ALA A 710 -16.94 13.22 -12.81
C ALA A 710 -16.43 11.80 -13.07
N LEU A 711 -17.13 10.79 -12.52
CA LEU A 711 -16.86 9.39 -12.86
C LEU A 711 -17.05 9.16 -14.37
N ARG A 712 -16.28 8.22 -14.92
CA ARG A 712 -16.28 7.97 -16.35
C ARG A 712 -17.56 7.23 -16.75
N VAL A 713 -18.38 7.86 -17.59
CA VAL A 713 -19.45 7.16 -18.29
C VAL A 713 -18.80 6.25 -19.34
N MET A 714 -18.96 4.93 -19.21
CA MET A 714 -18.54 3.99 -20.25
C MET A 714 -19.38 4.25 -21.51
N SER A 715 -18.78 4.85 -22.53
CA SER A 715 -19.34 4.82 -23.88
C SER A 715 -19.28 3.37 -24.38
N SER A 716 -20.41 2.76 -24.73
CA SER A 716 -20.43 1.50 -25.48
C SER A 716 -19.45 1.60 -26.66
N PRO A 717 -18.70 0.53 -27.00
CA PRO A 717 -17.88 0.55 -28.19
C PRO A 717 -18.79 0.82 -29.38
N ALA A 718 -18.70 2.02 -29.95
CA ALA A 718 -19.36 2.34 -31.20
C ALA A 718 -18.81 1.35 -32.23
N HIS A 719 -19.68 0.45 -32.69
CA HIS A 719 -19.45 -0.35 -33.87
C HIS A 719 -19.20 0.64 -35.00
N GLN A 720 -17.93 0.90 -35.34
CA GLN A 720 -17.62 1.55 -36.60
C GLN A 720 -18.03 0.56 -37.70
N PRO A 721 -18.99 0.89 -38.58
CA PRO A 721 -19.26 0.05 -39.73
C PRO A 721 -17.98 0.01 -40.57
N GLY A 722 -17.49 -1.21 -40.78
CA GLY A 722 -16.27 -1.48 -41.53
C GLY A 722 -16.27 -0.73 -42.86
N SER A 723 -15.16 -0.02 -43.12
CA SER A 723 -14.89 0.53 -44.43
C SER A 723 -14.85 -0.62 -45.42
N ALA A 724 -15.83 -0.63 -46.33
CA ALA A 724 -15.85 -1.52 -47.47
C ALA A 724 -14.58 -1.29 -48.30
N VAL A 725 -13.78 -2.35 -48.42
CA VAL A 725 -12.76 -2.48 -49.45
C VAL A 725 -13.50 -2.45 -50.80
N LEU A 726 -13.27 -1.41 -51.59
CA LEU A 726 -13.57 -1.39 -53.01
C LEU A 726 -12.26 -1.59 -53.76
N ASN A 727 -12.24 -2.70 -54.51
CA ASN A 727 -11.31 -3.15 -55.56
C ASN A 727 -10.05 -2.34 -55.86
#